data_AF-A0A8D8I7F5-F1
#
_entry.id   AF-A0A8D8I7F5-F1
#
_cell.length_a   1.000
_cell.length_b   1.000
_cell.length_c   1.000
_cell.angle_alpha   90.00
_cell.angle_beta   90.00
_cell.angle_gamma   90.00
#
_symmetry.space_group_name_H-M   'P 1'
#
loop_
_entity.id
_entity.type
_entity.pdbx_description
1 polymer ?
#
loop_
_entity_poly.entity_id
_entity_poly.type
_entity_poly.pdbx_seq_one_letter_code
_entity_poly.pdbx_strand_id
1 'polypeptide(L)'
;MAETAANRICKVLKVNQENERLMEEYERLASDLLEWIRRTMPWLNSRQSDSTLAGVQKKLEEYRTYRRKHKPPRVEQKAKLETNFNTLQTKLRLSNRPAYMPTEGKMVSDITNSWKGLEHAEKAFEEWLLAETMRLERLEHLAQKFKHKADTHEDWTKGKEEMLQSQDYRNCKLNELKALKKKHEAFESDLAAHQDRVEQIAAIAQELNSLEYHDCISVNARCQRICDQWDRLGALTQHRRQGLDEAERILEKIDLLHLEFAKRAAPFNNWLDGAREDLVDMFIVHTMEEIQGLIQAHDQFKATLGEADKEFNVIVGLVRDAETIVKQEQVPGGLVNPYTTLTADTISRKWSEVRALVPQRDQTLANELRKQQNNEMLRRQFAEKANAVGPWIERQMDAVTAIGMGISGSLEEQLHRLKEYEQAVYAYKPSIEELEKIHQAVQESMIFENRYTHYTMETLRVGWEQLLTSINRNINEVENQILTRDSKGITQEQLTEFRSSFNHFDKNRTGRLAPEEYKSCLVSLGYSIGKDKQGDMDFQRILAVVDPNNSGYVQFDAFLDFMTRESTDTDTAEQVIDSFRILASDKPYILPDELRRELPPDQAEYCIQRMPPYKGPNAIPGALDYMSFSTALYGESDL
;
A
#
# COMPACT_ATOMS: atom_id res chain seq x y z
N MET A 1 -16.19 23.19 -170.41
CA MET A 1 -15.33 24.16 -169.69
C MET A 1 -16.02 24.83 -168.49
N ALA A 2 -17.33 25.15 -168.55
CA ALA A 2 -18.06 25.75 -167.42
C ALA A 2 -18.23 24.82 -166.19
N GLU A 3 -18.49 23.53 -166.44
CA GLU A 3 -18.69 22.51 -165.38
C GLU A 3 -17.43 22.26 -164.53
N THR A 4 -16.24 22.34 -165.14
CA THR A 4 -14.94 22.19 -164.48
C THR A 4 -14.59 23.40 -163.60
N ALA A 5 -15.04 24.60 -163.97
CA ALA A 5 -14.89 25.81 -163.17
C ALA A 5 -15.86 25.82 -161.98
N ALA A 6 -17.12 25.42 -162.18
CA ALA A 6 -18.12 25.27 -161.12
C ALA A 6 -17.66 24.24 -160.05
N ASN A 7 -17.14 23.08 -160.47
CA ASN A 7 -16.61 22.07 -159.54
C ASN A 7 -15.39 22.56 -158.72
N ARG A 8 -14.53 23.41 -159.28
CA ARG A 8 -13.43 24.05 -158.53
C ARG A 8 -13.95 25.03 -157.49
N ILE A 9 -14.92 25.88 -157.86
CA ILE A 9 -15.54 26.85 -156.93
C ILE A 9 -16.28 26.12 -155.81
N CYS A 10 -17.08 25.10 -156.12
CA CYS A 10 -17.77 24.29 -155.12
C CYS A 10 -16.80 23.60 -154.15
N LYS A 11 -15.65 23.11 -154.64
CA LYS A 11 -14.62 22.49 -153.78
C LYS A 11 -13.98 23.51 -152.84
N VAL A 12 -13.69 24.73 -153.31
CA VAL A 12 -13.12 25.81 -152.48
C VAL A 12 -14.14 26.33 -151.46
N LEU A 13 -15.41 26.48 -151.85
CA LEU A 13 -16.49 26.90 -150.96
C LEU A 13 -16.77 25.85 -149.88
N LYS A 14 -16.74 24.56 -150.22
CA LYS A 14 -16.91 23.47 -149.25
C LYS A 14 -15.79 23.47 -148.19
N VAL A 15 -14.54 23.67 -148.62
CA VAL A 15 -13.40 23.81 -147.70
C VAL A 15 -13.54 25.06 -146.82
N ASN A 16 -14.06 26.18 -147.37
CA ASN A 16 -14.29 27.39 -146.60
C ASN A 16 -15.41 27.22 -145.55
N GLN A 17 -16.54 26.63 -145.94
CA GLN A 17 -17.66 26.32 -145.05
C GLN A 17 -17.24 25.37 -143.91
N GLU A 18 -16.39 24.37 -144.21
CA GLU A 18 -15.83 23.50 -143.17
C GLU A 18 -14.90 24.26 -142.22
N ASN A 19 -14.11 25.22 -142.70
CA ASN A 19 -13.23 26.04 -141.86
C ASN A 19 -14.05 27.01 -141.00
N GLU A 20 -15.07 27.68 -141.56
CA GLU A 20 -16.00 28.54 -140.83
C GLU A 20 -16.73 27.77 -139.74
N ARG A 21 -17.22 26.57 -140.04
CA ARG A 21 -17.83 25.69 -139.04
C ARG A 21 -16.87 25.32 -137.91
N LEU A 22 -15.60 25.04 -138.21
CA LEU A 22 -14.58 24.76 -137.19
C LEU A 22 -14.22 26.00 -136.36
N MET A 23 -14.22 27.19 -136.96
CA MET A 23 -14.04 28.47 -136.25
C MET A 23 -15.20 28.74 -135.28
N GLU A 24 -16.44 28.63 -135.75
CA GLU A 24 -17.64 28.78 -134.93
C GLU A 24 -17.71 27.74 -133.81
N GLU A 25 -17.34 26.48 -134.10
CA GLU A 25 -17.29 25.44 -133.09
C GLU A 25 -16.23 25.73 -132.03
N TYR A 26 -15.04 26.22 -132.42
CA TYR A 26 -14.02 26.67 -131.46
C TYR A 26 -14.55 27.80 -130.57
N GLU A 27 -15.11 28.86 -131.16
CA GLU A 27 -15.63 30.03 -130.45
C GLU A 27 -16.74 29.67 -129.46
N ARG A 28 -17.67 28.81 -129.88
CA ARG A 28 -18.75 28.31 -129.04
C ARG A 28 -18.23 27.48 -127.88
N LEU A 29 -17.32 26.53 -128.13
CA LEU A 29 -16.74 25.69 -127.10
C LEU A 29 -15.88 26.50 -126.13
N ALA A 30 -15.14 27.51 -126.61
CA ALA A 30 -14.32 28.40 -125.80
C ALA A 30 -15.17 29.25 -124.86
N SER A 31 -16.24 29.85 -125.39
CA SER A 31 -17.15 30.70 -124.62
C SER A 31 -17.85 29.94 -123.50
N ASP A 32 -18.40 28.76 -123.83
CA ASP A 32 -19.08 27.88 -122.86
C ASP A 32 -18.11 27.37 -121.78
N LEU A 33 -16.88 26.98 -122.16
CA LEU A 33 -15.88 26.53 -121.19
C LEU A 33 -15.42 27.66 -120.26
N LEU A 34 -15.14 28.86 -120.78
CA LEU A 34 -14.71 30.02 -119.99
C LEU A 34 -15.84 30.57 -119.11
N GLU A 35 -17.09 30.54 -119.56
CA GLU A 35 -18.25 30.90 -118.74
C GLU A 35 -18.45 29.89 -117.60
N TRP A 36 -18.30 28.59 -117.88
CA TRP A 36 -18.38 27.55 -116.87
C TRP A 36 -17.27 27.70 -115.81
N ILE A 37 -16.02 27.95 -116.21
CA ILE A 37 -14.91 28.23 -115.28
C ILE A 37 -15.26 29.44 -114.41
N ARG A 38 -15.68 30.57 -115.02
CA ARG A 38 -16.04 31.78 -114.28
C ARG A 38 -17.16 31.57 -113.27
N ARG A 39 -18.16 30.75 -113.58
CA ARG A 39 -19.26 30.40 -112.66
C ARG A 39 -18.84 29.44 -111.54
N THR A 40 -17.87 28.56 -111.81
CA THR A 40 -17.42 27.54 -110.85
C THR A 40 -16.40 28.09 -109.84
N MET A 41 -15.57 29.06 -110.26
CA MET A 41 -14.52 29.63 -109.43
C MET A 41 -14.99 30.19 -108.07
N PRO A 42 -16.09 30.96 -107.96
CA PRO A 42 -16.57 31.45 -106.66
C PRO A 42 -16.97 30.32 -105.70
N TRP A 43 -17.54 29.24 -106.21
CA TRP A 43 -17.91 28.07 -105.40
C TRP A 43 -16.67 27.35 -104.86
N LEU A 44 -15.66 27.12 -105.71
CA LEU A 44 -14.38 26.52 -105.29
C LEU A 44 -13.56 27.42 -104.35
N ASN A 45 -13.73 28.74 -104.42
CA ASN A 45 -13.06 29.69 -103.53
C ASN A 45 -13.82 29.94 -102.22
N SER A 46 -15.09 29.51 -102.13
CA SER A 46 -15.84 29.63 -100.89
C SER A 46 -15.24 28.74 -99.81
N ARG A 47 -15.02 29.31 -98.63
CA ARG A 47 -14.56 28.60 -97.41
C ARG A 47 -15.60 28.63 -96.30
N GLN A 48 -16.84 28.99 -96.63
CA GLN A 48 -17.93 29.02 -95.66
C GLN A 48 -18.41 27.59 -95.40
N SER A 49 -18.64 27.20 -94.16
CA SER A 49 -19.34 25.98 -93.79
C SER A 49 -20.25 26.29 -92.60
N ASP A 50 -21.31 25.51 -92.39
CA ASP A 50 -22.17 25.66 -91.21
C ASP A 50 -21.49 25.15 -89.93
N SER A 51 -20.15 24.99 -89.94
CA SER A 51 -19.30 24.46 -88.87
C SER A 51 -19.78 23.13 -88.28
N THR A 52 -20.54 22.34 -89.05
CA THR A 52 -21.04 21.02 -88.66
C THR A 52 -20.45 19.94 -89.56
N LEU A 53 -20.16 18.77 -88.97
CA LEU A 53 -19.62 17.63 -89.71
C LEU A 53 -20.55 17.23 -90.86
N ALA A 54 -21.86 17.18 -90.61
CA ALA A 54 -22.86 16.90 -91.64
C ALA A 54 -22.85 17.91 -92.79
N GLY A 55 -22.66 19.20 -92.49
CA GLY A 55 -22.56 20.26 -93.50
C GLY A 55 -21.32 20.10 -94.38
N VAL A 56 -20.17 19.77 -93.80
CA VAL A 56 -18.92 19.55 -94.56
C VAL A 56 -18.95 18.23 -95.33
N GLN A 57 -19.54 17.17 -94.79
CA GLN A 57 -19.78 15.91 -95.50
C GLN A 57 -20.66 16.11 -96.73
N LYS A 58 -21.72 16.92 -96.61
CA LYS A 58 -22.55 17.29 -97.76
C LYS A 58 -21.74 18.01 -98.84
N LYS A 59 -20.91 18.99 -98.47
CA LYS A 59 -20.02 19.69 -99.41
C LYS A 59 -18.99 18.77 -100.05
N LEU A 60 -18.46 17.80 -99.30
CA LEU A 60 -17.56 16.78 -99.83
C LEU A 60 -18.27 15.93 -100.89
N GLU A 61 -19.53 15.57 -100.68
CA GLU A 61 -20.31 14.80 -101.66
C GLU A 61 -20.68 15.64 -102.90
N GLU A 62 -20.98 16.93 -102.72
CA GLU A 62 -21.12 17.88 -103.83
C GLU A 62 -19.83 17.98 -104.65
N TYR A 63 -18.66 18.06 -103.98
CA TYR A 63 -17.34 18.07 -104.64
C TYR A 63 -17.01 16.76 -105.35
N ARG A 64 -17.36 15.61 -104.78
CA ARG A 64 -17.24 14.30 -105.45
C ARG A 64 -18.12 14.23 -106.69
N THR A 65 -19.35 14.73 -106.61
CA THR A 65 -20.27 14.81 -107.75
C THR A 65 -19.73 15.73 -108.84
N TYR A 66 -19.21 16.90 -108.46
CA TYR A 66 -18.50 17.81 -109.35
C TYR A 66 -17.35 17.11 -110.10
N ARG A 67 -16.45 16.42 -109.38
CA ARG A 67 -15.31 15.71 -109.97
C ARG A 67 -15.70 14.51 -110.84
N ARG A 68 -16.77 13.78 -110.50
CA ARG A 68 -17.18 12.56 -111.21
C ARG A 68 -18.10 12.82 -112.40
N LYS A 69 -18.98 13.81 -112.32
CA LYS A 69 -20.04 14.03 -113.33
C LYS A 69 -19.87 15.34 -114.09
N HIS A 70 -19.49 16.43 -113.42
CA HIS A 70 -19.49 17.76 -114.03
C HIS A 70 -18.16 18.15 -114.69
N LYS A 71 -17.02 17.79 -114.09
CA LYS A 71 -15.67 18.10 -114.61
C LYS A 71 -15.27 17.28 -115.86
N PRO A 72 -15.48 15.95 -115.92
CA PRO A 72 -15.01 15.13 -117.04
C PRO A 72 -15.45 15.60 -118.44
N PRO A 73 -16.72 15.95 -118.71
CA PRO A 73 -17.11 16.44 -120.03
C PRO A 73 -16.45 17.78 -120.38
N ARG A 74 -16.05 18.59 -119.38
CA ARG A 74 -15.32 19.85 -119.58
C ARG A 74 -13.85 19.62 -119.92
N VAL A 75 -13.24 18.55 -119.41
CA VAL A 75 -11.90 18.09 -119.83
C VAL A 75 -11.93 17.65 -121.29
N GLU A 76 -12.93 16.86 -121.68
CA GLU A 76 -13.13 16.45 -123.08
C GLU A 76 -13.37 17.65 -123.99
N GLN A 77 -14.17 18.63 -123.55
CA GLN A 77 -14.40 19.88 -124.27
C GLN A 77 -13.10 20.69 -124.47
N LYS A 78 -12.25 20.81 -123.45
CA LYS A 78 -10.94 21.46 -123.55
C LYS A 78 -10.05 20.75 -124.58
N ALA A 79 -9.96 19.42 -124.51
CA ALA A 79 -9.16 18.62 -125.46
C ALA A 79 -9.71 18.73 -126.90
N LYS A 80 -11.03 18.71 -127.07
CA LYS A 80 -11.69 18.89 -128.37
C LYS A 80 -11.46 20.28 -128.93
N LEU A 81 -11.50 21.31 -128.09
CA LEU A 81 -11.21 22.69 -128.47
C LEU A 81 -9.77 22.86 -128.98
N GLU A 82 -8.79 22.29 -128.26
CA GLU A 82 -7.38 22.27 -128.68
C GLU A 82 -7.19 21.50 -130.00
N THR A 83 -7.86 20.35 -130.16
CA THR A 83 -7.82 19.55 -131.38
C THR A 83 -8.43 20.29 -132.58
N ASN A 84 -9.58 20.95 -132.38
CA ASN A 84 -10.25 21.76 -133.39
C ASN A 84 -9.35 22.92 -133.82
N PHE A 85 -8.70 23.60 -132.87
CA PHE A 85 -7.75 24.67 -133.17
C PHE A 85 -6.55 24.18 -133.99
N ASN A 86 -5.91 23.09 -133.56
CA ASN A 86 -4.74 22.53 -134.25
C ASN A 86 -5.07 22.04 -135.67
N THR A 87 -6.25 21.42 -135.83
CA THR A 87 -6.76 20.96 -137.12
C THR A 87 -7.07 22.13 -138.04
N LEU A 88 -7.74 23.17 -137.52
CA LEU A 88 -8.05 24.38 -138.27
C LEU A 88 -6.77 25.11 -138.70
N GLN A 89 -5.79 25.27 -137.80
CA GLN A 89 -4.50 25.89 -138.14
C GLN A 89 -3.77 25.10 -139.24
N THR A 90 -3.76 23.77 -139.15
CA THR A 90 -3.14 22.91 -140.15
C THR A 90 -3.86 23.00 -141.50
N LYS A 91 -5.20 22.99 -141.50
CA LYS A 91 -6.03 23.15 -142.72
C LYS A 91 -5.78 24.49 -143.41
N LEU A 92 -5.72 25.59 -142.64
CA LEU A 92 -5.47 26.93 -143.18
C LEU A 92 -4.05 27.05 -143.74
N ARG A 93 -3.05 26.50 -143.05
CA ARG A 93 -1.65 26.45 -143.52
C ARG A 93 -1.51 25.68 -144.83
N LEU A 94 -2.07 24.46 -144.92
CA LEU A 94 -2.03 23.64 -146.14
C LEU A 94 -2.75 24.29 -147.34
N SER A 95 -3.69 25.19 -147.06
CA SER A 95 -4.46 25.91 -148.08
C SER A 95 -3.89 27.30 -148.41
N ASN A 96 -2.70 27.65 -147.90
CA ASN A 96 -2.08 28.98 -148.01
C ASN A 96 -3.00 30.14 -147.60
N ARG A 97 -3.80 29.96 -146.54
CA ARG A 97 -4.67 30.98 -145.96
C ARG A 97 -4.08 31.53 -144.66
N PRO A 98 -4.46 32.76 -144.25
CA PRO A 98 -4.06 33.33 -142.96
C PRO A 98 -4.43 32.41 -141.79
N ALA A 99 -3.59 32.40 -140.75
CA ALA A 99 -3.82 31.66 -139.53
C ALA A 99 -5.08 32.18 -138.82
N TYR A 100 -5.87 31.27 -138.25
CA TYR A 100 -7.01 31.65 -137.44
C TYR A 100 -6.55 32.30 -136.13
N MET A 101 -7.08 33.47 -135.80
CA MET A 101 -6.88 34.11 -134.50
C MET A 101 -8.23 34.16 -133.78
N PRO A 102 -8.38 33.46 -132.64
CA PRO A 102 -9.58 33.55 -131.82
C PRO A 102 -9.87 34.97 -131.33
N THR A 103 -11.11 35.20 -130.94
CA THR A 103 -11.54 36.45 -130.28
C THR A 103 -10.72 36.71 -129.02
N GLU A 104 -10.47 37.98 -128.70
CA GLU A 104 -9.72 38.41 -127.51
C GLU A 104 -10.24 37.74 -126.23
N GLY A 105 -9.32 37.22 -125.41
CA GLY A 105 -9.61 36.47 -124.18
C GLY A 105 -10.04 35.01 -124.40
N LYS A 106 -10.07 34.53 -125.64
CA LYS A 106 -10.35 33.13 -126.00
C LYS A 106 -9.17 32.45 -126.68
N MET A 107 -7.96 32.97 -126.51
CA MET A 107 -6.78 32.26 -127.02
C MET A 107 -6.60 30.94 -126.28
N VAL A 108 -5.97 29.95 -126.93
CA VAL A 108 -5.66 28.65 -126.28
C VAL A 108 -4.80 28.86 -125.02
N SER A 109 -3.94 29.87 -125.00
CA SER A 109 -3.17 30.29 -123.81
C SER A 109 -4.06 30.78 -122.66
N ASP A 110 -5.09 31.57 -122.94
CA ASP A 110 -6.00 32.15 -121.95
C ASP A 110 -6.88 31.07 -121.32
N ILE A 111 -7.34 30.12 -122.15
CA ILE A 111 -8.08 28.93 -121.71
C ILE A 111 -7.17 28.05 -120.84
N THR A 112 -5.92 27.85 -121.23
CA THR A 112 -4.94 27.08 -120.44
C THR A 112 -4.67 27.74 -119.09
N ASN A 113 -4.52 29.06 -119.05
CA ASN A 113 -4.30 29.81 -117.81
C ASN A 113 -5.54 29.79 -116.90
N SER A 114 -6.73 29.99 -117.46
CA SER A 114 -7.99 29.90 -116.72
C SER A 114 -8.23 28.50 -116.16
N TRP A 115 -7.88 27.46 -116.92
CA TRP A 115 -7.94 26.07 -116.48
C TRP A 115 -6.95 25.77 -115.36
N LYS A 116 -5.70 26.26 -115.43
CA LYS A 116 -4.73 26.16 -114.33
C LYS A 116 -5.22 26.85 -113.06
N GLY A 117 -5.86 28.02 -113.19
CA GLY A 117 -6.47 28.73 -112.05
C GLY A 117 -7.59 27.91 -111.39
N LEU A 118 -8.42 27.25 -112.19
CA LEU A 118 -9.43 26.31 -111.70
C LEU A 118 -8.80 25.13 -110.95
N GLU A 119 -7.78 24.48 -111.53
CA GLU A 119 -7.09 23.34 -110.89
C GLU A 119 -6.43 23.72 -109.55
N HIS A 120 -5.89 24.93 -109.45
CA HIS A 120 -5.35 25.45 -108.20
C HIS A 120 -6.45 25.66 -107.14
N ALA A 121 -7.57 26.27 -107.53
CA ALA A 121 -8.72 26.47 -106.64
C ALA A 121 -9.32 25.14 -106.17
N GLU A 122 -9.39 24.13 -107.05
CA GLU A 122 -9.83 22.77 -106.70
C GLU A 122 -8.91 22.12 -105.68
N LYS A 123 -7.59 22.18 -105.87
CA LYS A 123 -6.61 21.64 -104.92
C LYS A 123 -6.77 22.31 -103.55
N ALA A 124 -6.83 23.64 -103.51
CA ALA A 124 -7.00 24.39 -102.25
C ALA A 124 -8.36 24.12 -101.58
N PHE A 125 -9.41 23.86 -102.36
CA PHE A 125 -10.73 23.51 -101.83
C PHE A 125 -10.75 22.10 -101.25
N GLU A 126 -10.11 21.14 -101.92
CA GLU A 126 -9.98 19.75 -101.44
C GLU A 126 -9.15 19.68 -100.16
N GLU A 127 -8.01 20.38 -100.10
CA GLU A 127 -7.18 20.48 -98.89
C GLU A 127 -7.96 21.09 -97.71
N TRP A 128 -8.72 22.16 -97.96
CA TRP A 128 -9.57 22.77 -96.94
C TRP A 128 -10.69 21.83 -96.49
N LEU A 129 -11.42 21.17 -97.40
CA LEU A 129 -12.50 20.24 -97.07
C LEU A 129 -12.01 19.09 -96.19
N LEU A 130 -10.85 18.51 -96.52
CA LEU A 130 -10.26 17.42 -95.75
C LEU A 130 -9.82 17.89 -94.36
N ALA A 131 -9.11 19.02 -94.28
CA ALA A 131 -8.68 19.58 -93.00
C ALA A 131 -9.86 19.93 -92.09
N GLU A 132 -10.91 20.53 -92.65
CA GLU A 132 -12.11 20.90 -91.91
C GLU A 132 -12.93 19.67 -91.47
N THR A 133 -13.01 18.63 -92.31
CA THR A 133 -13.64 17.35 -91.92
C THR A 133 -12.91 16.73 -90.74
N MET A 134 -11.58 16.62 -90.81
CA MET A 134 -10.76 16.06 -89.72
C MET A 134 -10.87 16.89 -88.43
N ARG A 135 -10.92 18.21 -88.54
CA ARG A 135 -11.10 19.11 -87.39
C ARG A 135 -12.45 18.87 -86.72
N LEU A 136 -13.53 18.80 -87.49
CA LEU A 136 -14.88 18.60 -86.97
C LEU A 136 -15.10 17.20 -86.37
N GLU A 137 -14.54 16.15 -86.97
CA GLU A 137 -14.54 14.79 -86.39
C GLU A 137 -13.81 14.76 -85.05
N ARG A 138 -12.64 15.41 -84.97
CA ARG A 138 -11.89 15.53 -83.71
C ARG A 138 -12.68 16.30 -82.66
N LEU A 139 -13.32 17.42 -83.02
CA LEU A 139 -14.16 18.21 -82.12
C LEU A 139 -15.34 17.40 -81.57
N GLU A 140 -16.06 16.65 -82.41
CA GLU A 140 -17.19 15.83 -81.96
C GLU A 140 -16.73 14.74 -80.98
N HIS A 141 -15.63 14.06 -81.31
CA HIS A 141 -15.06 13.04 -80.44
C HIS A 141 -14.58 13.61 -79.10
N LEU A 142 -13.88 14.75 -79.11
CA LEU A 142 -13.41 15.42 -77.88
C LEU A 142 -14.59 15.92 -77.03
N ALA A 143 -15.63 16.47 -77.64
CA ALA A 143 -16.82 16.95 -76.92
C ALA A 143 -17.57 15.79 -76.24
N GLN A 144 -17.74 14.66 -76.93
CA GLN A 144 -18.31 13.45 -76.34
C GLN A 144 -17.44 12.90 -75.20
N LYS A 145 -16.12 12.86 -75.39
CA LYS A 145 -15.16 12.41 -74.37
C LYS A 145 -15.17 13.32 -73.14
N PHE A 146 -15.23 14.64 -73.34
CA PHE A 146 -15.37 15.63 -72.27
C PHE A 146 -16.65 15.38 -71.47
N LYS A 147 -17.79 15.28 -72.16
CA LYS A 147 -19.10 15.04 -71.52
C LYS A 147 -19.06 13.79 -70.66
N HIS A 148 -18.63 12.65 -71.21
CA HIS A 148 -18.61 11.39 -70.48
C HIS A 148 -17.69 11.43 -69.25
N LYS A 149 -16.48 12.00 -69.37
CA LYS A 149 -15.55 12.12 -68.26
C LYS A 149 -16.06 13.07 -67.18
N ALA A 150 -16.67 14.19 -67.58
CA ALA A 150 -17.26 15.16 -66.67
C ALA A 150 -18.46 14.56 -65.91
N ASP A 151 -19.39 13.91 -66.60
CA ASP A 151 -20.55 13.24 -65.98
C ASP A 151 -20.09 12.23 -64.92
N THR A 152 -19.13 11.36 -65.28
CA THR A 152 -18.58 10.34 -64.37
C THR A 152 -17.87 10.95 -63.15
N HIS A 153 -17.21 12.10 -63.32
CA HIS A 153 -16.57 12.80 -62.22
C HIS A 153 -17.61 13.42 -61.28
N GLU A 154 -18.59 14.15 -61.82
CA GLU A 154 -19.66 14.77 -61.05
C GLU A 154 -20.47 13.73 -60.25
N ASP A 155 -20.80 12.59 -60.85
CA ASP A 155 -21.47 11.48 -60.16
C ASP A 155 -20.64 10.96 -58.97
N TRP A 156 -19.32 10.83 -59.14
CA TRP A 156 -18.43 10.42 -58.06
C TRP A 156 -18.37 11.50 -56.96
N THR A 157 -18.36 12.80 -57.29
CA THR A 157 -18.29 13.87 -56.27
C THR A 157 -19.56 14.04 -55.43
N LYS A 158 -20.70 13.52 -55.89
CA LYS A 158 -21.99 13.69 -55.24
C LYS A 158 -21.97 13.21 -53.78
N GLY A 159 -22.34 14.09 -52.85
CA GLY A 159 -22.38 13.80 -51.40
C GLY A 159 -21.02 13.75 -50.68
N LYS A 160 -19.89 13.83 -51.40
CA LYS A 160 -18.56 13.81 -50.78
C LYS A 160 -18.27 15.05 -49.94
N GLU A 161 -18.71 16.24 -50.38
CA GLU A 161 -18.54 17.48 -49.62
C GLU A 161 -19.28 17.42 -48.26
N GLU A 162 -20.52 16.94 -48.24
CA GLU A 162 -21.32 16.77 -47.03
C GLU A 162 -20.66 15.79 -46.05
N MET A 163 -20.16 14.66 -46.56
CA MET A 163 -19.41 13.69 -45.76
C MET A 163 -18.15 14.31 -45.14
N LEU A 164 -17.40 15.12 -45.89
CA LEU A 164 -16.18 15.76 -45.41
C LEU A 164 -16.44 16.89 -44.40
N GLN A 165 -17.58 17.57 -44.50
CA GLN A 165 -18.00 18.62 -43.56
C GLN A 165 -18.53 18.07 -42.23
N SER A 166 -18.90 16.80 -42.18
CA SER A 166 -19.36 16.15 -40.94
C SER A 166 -18.35 16.31 -39.80
N GLN A 167 -18.85 16.50 -38.59
CA GLN A 167 -18.05 16.55 -37.35
C GLN A 167 -18.36 15.36 -36.43
N ASP A 168 -18.79 14.23 -37.01
CA ASP A 168 -19.05 12.96 -36.34
C ASP A 168 -17.94 12.52 -35.37
N TYR A 169 -16.68 12.78 -35.71
CA TYR A 169 -15.51 12.46 -34.91
C TYR A 169 -15.47 13.13 -33.52
N ARG A 170 -16.23 14.21 -33.28
CA ARG A 170 -16.27 14.90 -31.98
C ARG A 170 -16.98 14.12 -30.88
N ASN A 171 -17.89 13.21 -31.25
CA ASN A 171 -18.73 12.48 -30.30
C ASN A 171 -18.38 10.97 -30.22
N CYS A 172 -17.24 10.59 -30.76
CA CYS A 172 -16.81 9.19 -30.84
C CYS A 172 -15.85 8.81 -29.70
N LYS A 173 -15.83 7.52 -29.35
CA LYS A 173 -14.78 6.96 -28.49
C LYS A 173 -13.49 6.77 -29.29
N LEU A 174 -12.35 6.64 -28.60
CA LEU A 174 -11.03 6.50 -29.23
C LEU A 174 -10.97 5.40 -30.30
N ASN A 175 -11.56 4.23 -30.04
CA ASN A 175 -11.58 3.12 -31.02
C ASN A 175 -12.42 3.43 -32.26
N GLU A 176 -13.56 4.09 -32.08
CA GLU A 176 -14.43 4.52 -33.19
C GLU A 176 -13.75 5.60 -34.02
N LEU A 177 -13.05 6.52 -33.36
CA LEU A 177 -12.27 7.57 -34.01
C LEU A 177 -11.13 6.99 -34.86
N LYS A 178 -10.38 6.01 -34.32
CA LYS A 178 -9.34 5.30 -35.08
C LYS A 178 -9.91 4.60 -36.32
N ALA A 179 -11.11 4.03 -36.22
CA ALA A 179 -11.80 3.46 -37.37
C ALA A 179 -12.22 4.52 -38.40
N LEU A 180 -12.71 5.69 -37.96
CA LEU A 180 -13.03 6.83 -38.83
C LEU A 180 -11.79 7.36 -39.56
N LYS A 181 -10.66 7.48 -38.85
CA LYS A 181 -9.39 7.91 -39.45
C LYS A 181 -8.92 6.96 -40.55
N LYS A 182 -8.99 5.65 -40.32
CA LYS A 182 -8.68 4.65 -41.36
C LYS A 182 -9.61 4.74 -42.58
N LYS A 183 -10.89 5.03 -42.37
CA LYS A 183 -11.84 5.28 -43.48
C LYS A 183 -11.47 6.56 -44.24
N HIS A 184 -11.03 7.60 -43.54
CA HIS A 184 -10.58 8.86 -44.15
C HIS A 184 -9.30 8.68 -44.96
N GLU A 185 -8.32 7.90 -44.47
CA GLU A 185 -7.12 7.55 -45.24
C GLU A 185 -7.45 6.79 -46.54
N ALA A 186 -8.41 5.87 -46.50
CA ALA A 186 -8.89 5.19 -47.70
C ALA A 186 -9.54 6.17 -48.69
N PHE A 187 -10.29 7.16 -48.19
CA PHE A 187 -10.84 8.22 -49.01
C PHE A 187 -9.76 9.11 -49.63
N GLU A 188 -8.70 9.48 -48.89
CA GLU A 188 -7.57 10.25 -49.42
C GLU A 188 -6.85 9.52 -50.56
N SER A 189 -6.70 8.20 -50.43
CA SER A 189 -6.15 7.37 -51.51
C SER A 189 -7.07 7.32 -52.75
N ASP A 190 -8.38 7.22 -52.56
CA ASP A 190 -9.36 7.26 -53.66
C ASP A 190 -9.35 8.64 -54.35
N LEU A 191 -9.31 9.72 -53.55
CA LEU A 191 -9.18 11.09 -54.05
C LEU A 191 -7.90 11.26 -54.89
N ALA A 192 -6.76 10.78 -54.42
CA ALA A 192 -5.51 10.87 -55.18
C ALA A 192 -5.59 10.13 -56.54
N ALA A 193 -6.26 8.97 -56.59
CA ALA A 193 -6.45 8.22 -57.84
C ALA A 193 -7.34 8.94 -58.87
N HIS A 194 -8.16 9.89 -58.43
CA HIS A 194 -9.05 10.68 -59.28
C HIS A 194 -8.41 11.96 -59.85
N GLN A 195 -7.19 12.33 -59.40
CA GLN A 195 -6.46 13.51 -59.86
C GLN A 195 -6.26 13.54 -61.38
N ASP A 196 -5.74 12.44 -61.96
CA ASP A 196 -5.50 12.31 -63.40
C ASP A 196 -6.79 12.50 -64.23
N ARG A 197 -7.95 12.11 -63.67
CA ARG A 197 -9.24 12.32 -64.36
C ARG A 197 -9.57 13.80 -64.51
N VAL A 198 -9.33 14.60 -63.46
CA VAL A 198 -9.59 16.05 -63.48
C VAL A 198 -8.63 16.75 -64.44
N GLU A 199 -7.35 16.37 -64.41
CA GLU A 199 -6.34 16.89 -65.35
C GLU A 199 -6.70 16.58 -66.81
N GLN A 200 -7.18 15.38 -67.10
CA GLN A 200 -7.66 15.02 -68.44
C GLN A 200 -8.90 15.80 -68.86
N ILE A 201 -9.84 16.08 -67.96
CA ILE A 201 -11.02 16.91 -68.27
C ILE A 201 -10.57 18.32 -68.66
N ALA A 202 -9.66 18.92 -67.90
CA ALA A 202 -9.09 20.23 -68.18
C ALA A 202 -8.31 20.27 -69.50
N ALA A 203 -7.48 19.26 -69.76
CA ALA A 203 -6.71 19.15 -71.01
C ALA A 203 -7.64 19.02 -72.24
N ILE A 204 -8.70 18.23 -72.16
CA ILE A 204 -9.69 18.10 -73.25
C ILE A 204 -10.44 19.43 -73.46
N ALA A 205 -10.82 20.14 -72.39
CA ALA A 205 -11.46 21.44 -72.50
C ALA A 205 -10.54 22.46 -73.19
N GLN A 206 -9.25 22.47 -72.84
CA GLN A 206 -8.25 23.33 -73.50
C GLN A 206 -8.06 22.97 -74.97
N GLU A 207 -8.08 21.68 -75.33
CA GLU A 207 -8.00 21.23 -76.72
C GLU A 207 -9.26 21.61 -77.52
N LEU A 208 -10.45 21.54 -76.92
CA LEU A 208 -11.69 22.02 -77.54
C LEU A 208 -11.64 23.54 -77.81
N ASN A 209 -11.03 24.31 -76.90
CA ASN A 209 -10.81 25.75 -77.09
C ASN A 209 -9.85 26.04 -78.25
N SER A 210 -8.72 25.33 -78.34
CA SER A 210 -7.72 25.58 -79.39
C SER A 210 -8.23 25.22 -80.79
N LEU A 211 -9.21 24.33 -80.87
CA LEU A 211 -9.90 23.96 -82.10
C LEU A 211 -11.15 24.82 -82.39
N GLU A 212 -11.41 25.87 -81.60
CA GLU A 212 -12.56 26.79 -81.78
C GLU A 212 -13.90 26.04 -81.82
N TYR A 213 -14.16 25.19 -80.82
CA TYR A 213 -15.45 24.55 -80.66
C TYR A 213 -16.59 25.57 -80.43
N HIS A 214 -17.77 25.31 -81.01
CA HIS A 214 -18.87 26.27 -80.97
C HIS A 214 -19.43 26.54 -79.56
N ASP A 215 -19.38 25.55 -78.65
CA ASP A 215 -19.91 25.65 -77.28
C ASP A 215 -18.78 25.67 -76.22
N CYS A 216 -17.64 26.29 -76.54
CA CYS A 216 -16.52 26.47 -75.61
C CYS A 216 -16.93 27.14 -74.30
N ILE A 217 -17.90 28.06 -74.33
CA ILE A 217 -18.35 28.79 -73.13
C ILE A 217 -18.92 27.82 -72.09
N SER A 218 -19.81 26.92 -72.50
CA SER A 218 -20.42 25.93 -71.59
C SER A 218 -19.41 24.90 -71.11
N VAL A 219 -18.52 24.44 -72.00
CA VAL A 219 -17.41 23.51 -71.65
C VAL A 219 -16.50 24.13 -70.60
N ASN A 220 -16.05 25.37 -70.80
CA ASN A 220 -15.18 26.07 -69.86
C ASN A 220 -15.87 26.34 -68.53
N ALA A 221 -17.12 26.79 -68.55
CA ALA A 221 -17.90 27.01 -67.33
C ALA A 221 -18.06 25.71 -66.53
N ARG A 222 -18.28 24.57 -67.20
CA ARG A 222 -18.38 23.26 -66.55
C ARG A 222 -17.02 22.79 -66.01
N CYS A 223 -15.96 22.90 -66.81
CA CYS A 223 -14.61 22.55 -66.39
C CYS A 223 -14.18 23.36 -65.16
N GLN A 224 -14.44 24.67 -65.16
CA GLN A 224 -14.15 25.54 -64.02
C GLN A 224 -14.88 25.08 -62.76
N ARG A 225 -16.19 24.78 -62.84
CA ARG A 225 -16.94 24.26 -61.69
C ARG A 225 -16.34 22.96 -61.14
N ILE A 226 -15.91 22.06 -62.01
CA ILE A 226 -15.25 20.79 -61.63
C ILE A 226 -13.92 21.08 -60.92
N CYS A 227 -13.07 21.95 -61.47
CA CYS A 227 -11.81 22.33 -60.83
C CYS A 227 -12.03 23.02 -59.48
N ASP A 228 -12.95 23.97 -59.41
CA ASP A 228 -13.29 24.66 -58.16
C ASP A 228 -13.82 23.68 -57.10
N GLN A 229 -14.62 22.69 -57.51
CA GLN A 229 -15.12 21.64 -56.62
C GLN A 229 -14.00 20.71 -56.16
N TRP A 230 -13.07 20.36 -57.04
CA TRP A 230 -11.91 19.55 -56.73
C TRP A 230 -11.01 20.22 -55.69
N ASP A 231 -10.72 21.51 -55.87
CA ASP A 231 -9.93 22.29 -54.92
C ASP A 231 -10.62 22.38 -53.55
N ARG A 232 -11.95 22.59 -53.54
CA ARG A 232 -12.75 22.54 -52.30
C ARG A 232 -12.71 21.19 -51.62
N LEU A 233 -12.86 20.08 -52.38
CA LEU A 233 -12.75 18.73 -51.83
C LEU A 233 -11.37 18.49 -51.22
N GLY A 234 -10.30 18.92 -51.88
CA GLY A 234 -8.94 18.86 -51.34
C GLY A 234 -8.80 19.61 -50.01
N ALA A 235 -9.29 20.85 -49.96
CA ALA A 235 -9.27 21.67 -48.75
C ALA A 235 -10.09 21.07 -47.60
N LEU A 236 -11.32 20.60 -47.89
CA LEU A 236 -12.19 19.95 -46.90
C LEU A 236 -11.59 18.64 -46.37
N THR A 237 -10.93 17.88 -47.24
CA THR A 237 -10.23 16.63 -46.87
C THR A 237 -9.11 16.91 -45.87
N GLN A 238 -8.27 17.91 -46.15
CA GLN A 238 -7.20 18.32 -45.24
C GLN A 238 -7.74 18.87 -43.91
N HIS A 239 -8.79 19.70 -43.95
CA HIS A 239 -9.43 20.21 -42.74
C HIS A 239 -10.01 19.08 -41.88
N ARG A 240 -10.69 18.10 -42.49
CA ARG A 240 -11.22 16.93 -41.77
C ARG A 240 -10.09 16.08 -41.18
N ARG A 241 -8.99 15.87 -41.90
CA ARG A 241 -7.81 15.16 -41.38
C ARG A 241 -7.25 15.84 -40.13
N GLN A 242 -7.06 17.15 -40.17
CA GLN A 242 -6.59 17.92 -39.01
C GLN A 242 -7.54 17.79 -37.81
N GLY A 243 -8.85 17.83 -38.05
CA GLY A 243 -9.85 17.64 -36.99
C GLY A 243 -9.82 16.21 -36.39
N LEU A 244 -9.64 15.19 -37.22
CA LEU A 244 -9.49 13.80 -36.78
C LEU A 244 -8.21 13.59 -35.97
N ASP A 245 -7.08 14.13 -36.45
CA ASP A 245 -5.77 14.03 -35.79
C ASP A 245 -5.78 14.73 -34.42
N GLU A 246 -6.40 15.90 -34.33
CA GLU A 246 -6.51 16.64 -33.07
C GLU A 246 -7.42 15.93 -32.07
N ALA A 247 -8.57 15.44 -32.52
CA ALA A 247 -9.46 14.65 -31.67
C ALA A 247 -8.78 13.37 -31.15
N GLU A 248 -7.96 12.70 -31.99
CA GLU A 248 -7.23 11.50 -31.60
C GLU A 248 -6.20 11.83 -30.53
N ARG A 249 -5.41 12.89 -30.75
CA ARG A 249 -4.41 13.37 -29.79
C ARG A 249 -5.02 13.69 -28.43
N ILE A 250 -6.19 14.34 -28.40
CA ILE A 250 -6.91 14.66 -27.15
C ILE A 250 -7.37 13.40 -26.45
N LEU A 251 -8.03 12.48 -27.17
CA LEU A 251 -8.55 11.25 -26.58
C LEU A 251 -7.43 10.32 -26.09
N GLU A 252 -6.33 10.20 -26.82
CA GLU A 252 -5.15 9.44 -26.38
C GLU A 252 -4.51 10.05 -25.13
N LYS A 253 -4.48 11.38 -25.03
CA LYS A 253 -3.98 12.05 -23.82
C LYS A 253 -4.85 11.74 -22.60
N ILE A 254 -6.18 11.79 -22.75
CA ILE A 254 -7.12 11.42 -21.67
C ILE A 254 -6.95 9.94 -21.29
N ASP A 255 -6.86 9.06 -22.27
CA ASP A 255 -6.69 7.61 -22.08
C ASP A 255 -5.41 7.28 -21.29
N LEU A 256 -4.30 7.92 -21.65
CA LEU A 256 -3.03 7.79 -20.93
C LEU A 256 -3.11 8.28 -19.48
N LEU A 257 -3.77 9.41 -19.23
CA LEU A 257 -3.98 9.91 -17.86
C LEU A 257 -4.84 8.95 -17.04
N HIS A 258 -5.91 8.41 -17.63
CA HIS A 258 -6.75 7.39 -16.99
C HIS A 258 -5.99 6.11 -16.65
N LEU A 259 -5.17 5.63 -17.58
CA LEU A 259 -4.36 4.43 -17.38
C LEU A 259 -3.32 4.64 -16.28
N GLU A 260 -2.62 5.78 -16.29
CA GLU A 260 -1.60 6.09 -15.28
C GLU A 260 -2.22 6.27 -13.89
N PHE A 261 -3.39 6.92 -13.80
CA PHE A 261 -4.16 6.97 -12.55
C PHE A 261 -4.48 5.57 -12.06
N ALA A 262 -5.05 4.70 -12.90
CA ALA A 262 -5.44 3.35 -12.49
C ALA A 262 -4.24 2.52 -12.00
N LYS A 263 -3.11 2.63 -12.69
CA LYS A 263 -1.85 1.94 -12.37
C LYS A 263 -1.28 2.37 -11.01
N ARG A 264 -1.37 3.67 -10.66
CA ARG A 264 -0.82 4.22 -9.41
C ARG A 264 -1.80 4.16 -8.24
N ALA A 265 -3.08 4.40 -8.50
CA ALA A 265 -4.13 4.38 -7.49
C ALA A 265 -4.31 3.00 -6.86
N ALA A 266 -4.15 1.91 -7.61
CA ALA A 266 -4.31 0.55 -7.10
C ALA A 266 -3.31 0.19 -5.97
N PRO A 267 -1.97 0.25 -6.17
CA PRO A 267 -1.03 -0.02 -5.10
C PRO A 267 -1.10 1.01 -3.97
N PHE A 268 -1.34 2.29 -4.29
CA PHE A 268 -1.50 3.32 -3.27
C PHE A 268 -2.74 3.08 -2.40
N ASN A 269 -3.86 2.64 -2.99
CA ASN A 269 -5.05 2.24 -2.24
C ASN A 269 -4.76 1.09 -1.27
N ASN A 270 -4.04 0.06 -1.73
CA ASN A 270 -3.68 -1.07 -0.87
C ASN A 270 -2.77 -0.63 0.28
N TRP A 271 -1.83 0.28 0.01
CA TRP A 271 -1.00 0.88 1.06
C TRP A 271 -1.84 1.67 2.07
N LEU A 272 -2.83 2.46 1.63
CA LEU A 272 -3.74 3.17 2.53
C LEU A 272 -4.54 2.21 3.42
N ASP A 273 -5.03 1.11 2.86
CA ASP A 273 -5.78 0.10 3.61
C ASP A 273 -4.89 -0.57 4.66
N GLY A 274 -3.67 -0.98 4.30
CA GLY A 274 -2.69 -1.56 5.25
C GLY A 274 -2.26 -0.56 6.33
N ALA A 275 -1.94 0.68 5.94
CA ALA A 275 -1.57 1.72 6.91
C ALA A 275 -2.70 2.00 7.91
N ARG A 276 -3.96 1.99 7.46
CA ARG A 276 -5.12 2.13 8.33
C ARG A 276 -5.19 0.97 9.33
N GLU A 277 -5.01 -0.27 8.88
CA GLU A 277 -5.01 -1.46 9.74
C GLU A 277 -3.90 -1.39 10.79
N ASP A 278 -2.67 -1.07 10.40
CA ASP A 278 -1.53 -0.96 11.31
C ASP A 278 -1.70 0.15 12.37
N LEU A 279 -2.31 1.28 11.98
CA LEU A 279 -2.54 2.41 12.90
C LEU A 279 -3.59 2.09 13.98
N VAL A 280 -4.59 1.26 13.66
CA VAL A 280 -5.64 0.85 14.62
C VAL A 280 -5.32 -0.47 15.33
N ASP A 281 -4.20 -1.12 15.01
CA ASP A 281 -3.83 -2.42 15.55
C ASP A 281 -3.67 -2.39 17.08
N MET A 282 -4.23 -3.40 17.75
CA MET A 282 -4.17 -3.51 19.21
C MET A 282 -2.89 -4.19 19.64
N PHE A 283 -2.16 -3.59 20.57
CA PHE A 283 -0.90 -4.14 21.08
C PHE A 283 -0.93 -4.35 22.59
N ILE A 284 -0.10 -5.28 23.06
CA ILE A 284 0.14 -5.57 24.48
C ILE A 284 1.65 -5.53 24.69
N VAL A 285 2.09 -4.81 25.72
CA VAL A 285 3.51 -4.67 26.08
C VAL A 285 3.68 -4.82 27.59
N HIS A 286 4.80 -5.40 27.99
CA HIS A 286 5.14 -5.67 29.40
C HIS A 286 6.46 -5.02 29.82
N THR A 287 7.22 -4.50 28.85
CA THR A 287 8.54 -3.91 29.05
C THR A 287 8.70 -2.56 28.36
N MET A 288 9.68 -1.79 28.84
CA MET A 288 10.09 -0.51 28.23
C MET A 288 10.66 -0.69 26.81
N GLU A 289 11.33 -1.81 26.54
CA GLU A 289 11.97 -2.08 25.24
C GLU A 289 10.93 -2.35 24.16
N GLU A 290 9.90 -3.14 24.47
CA GLU A 290 8.80 -3.43 23.53
C GLU A 290 8.06 -2.14 23.11
N ILE A 291 7.70 -1.27 24.06
CA ILE A 291 7.00 -0.02 23.72
C ILE A 291 7.91 0.96 22.96
N GLN A 292 9.21 1.00 23.27
CA GLN A 292 10.18 1.79 22.50
C GLN A 292 10.32 1.27 21.06
N GLY A 293 10.31 -0.04 20.86
CA GLY A 293 10.30 -0.66 19.53
C GLY A 293 9.07 -0.26 18.71
N LEU A 294 7.87 -0.28 19.32
CA LEU A 294 6.64 0.15 18.66
C LEU A 294 6.66 1.65 18.29
N ILE A 295 7.18 2.50 19.19
CA ILE A 295 7.35 3.94 18.91
C ILE A 295 8.32 4.15 17.75
N GLN A 296 9.46 3.46 17.75
CA GLN A 296 10.44 3.55 16.67
C GLN A 296 9.85 3.10 15.33
N ALA A 297 9.09 2.00 15.31
CA ALA A 297 8.39 1.54 14.12
C ALA A 297 7.38 2.58 13.61
N HIS A 298 6.64 3.21 14.53
CA HIS A 298 5.71 4.29 14.17
C HIS A 298 6.41 5.54 13.64
N ASP A 299 7.57 5.91 14.19
CA ASP A 299 8.38 7.02 13.70
C ASP A 299 8.95 6.74 12.30
N GLN A 300 9.38 5.50 12.04
CA GLN A 300 9.79 5.07 10.69
C GLN A 300 8.61 5.14 9.72
N PHE A 301 7.42 4.70 10.11
CA PHE A 301 6.21 4.85 9.30
C PHE A 301 5.92 6.33 9.01
N LYS A 302 5.97 7.22 10.01
CA LYS A 302 5.76 8.67 9.82
C LYS A 302 6.76 9.29 8.85
N ALA A 303 7.99 8.78 8.79
CA ALA A 303 8.99 9.24 7.82
C ALA A 303 8.58 8.96 6.36
N THR A 304 7.78 7.91 6.10
CA THR A 304 7.27 7.59 4.75
C THR A 304 6.12 8.50 4.30
N LEU A 305 5.44 9.20 5.23
CA LEU A 305 4.26 10.01 4.92
C LEU A 305 4.55 11.16 3.97
N GLY A 306 5.77 11.71 3.99
CA GLY A 306 6.16 12.78 3.06
C GLY A 306 6.24 12.32 1.60
N GLU A 307 6.65 11.07 1.36
CA GLU A 307 6.63 10.47 0.02
C GLU A 307 5.22 10.05 -0.38
N ALA A 308 4.45 9.49 0.56
CA ALA A 308 3.05 9.14 0.34
C ALA A 308 2.19 10.37 -0.01
N ASP A 309 2.44 11.54 0.61
CA ASP A 309 1.73 12.78 0.27
C ASP A 309 2.06 13.26 -1.15
N LYS A 310 3.33 13.14 -1.59
CA LYS A 310 3.70 13.42 -2.97
C LYS A 310 2.99 12.49 -3.94
N GLU A 311 2.95 11.19 -3.63
CA GLU A 311 2.26 10.19 -4.46
C GLU A 311 0.77 10.49 -4.56
N PHE A 312 0.12 10.80 -3.42
CA PHE A 312 -1.27 11.23 -3.35
C PHE A 312 -1.55 12.44 -4.26
N ASN A 313 -0.73 13.50 -4.15
CA ASN A 313 -0.90 14.72 -4.93
C ASN A 313 -0.77 14.45 -6.44
N VAL A 314 0.14 13.55 -6.85
CA VAL A 314 0.26 13.19 -8.26
C VAL A 314 -0.95 12.38 -8.73
N ILE A 315 -1.41 11.39 -7.96
CA ILE A 315 -2.59 10.58 -8.29
C ILE A 315 -3.83 11.46 -8.48
N VAL A 316 -4.10 12.37 -7.54
CA VAL A 316 -5.23 13.31 -7.64
C VAL A 316 -5.02 14.32 -8.77
N GLY A 317 -3.77 14.76 -8.99
CA GLY A 317 -3.39 15.64 -10.08
C GLY A 317 -3.72 15.07 -11.46
N LEU A 318 -3.49 13.77 -11.69
CA LEU A 318 -3.81 13.10 -12.96
C LEU A 318 -5.31 13.18 -13.29
N VAL A 319 -6.17 13.00 -12.30
CA VAL A 319 -7.64 13.11 -12.48
C VAL A 319 -8.03 14.54 -12.78
N ARG A 320 -7.47 15.51 -12.05
CA ARG A 320 -7.73 16.95 -12.29
C ARG A 320 -7.29 17.39 -13.69
N ASP A 321 -6.16 16.89 -14.17
CA ASP A 321 -5.65 17.19 -15.50
C ASP A 321 -6.57 16.59 -16.58
N ALA A 322 -7.05 15.36 -16.39
CA ALA A 322 -8.04 14.73 -17.27
C ALA A 322 -9.37 15.50 -17.28
N GLU A 323 -9.91 15.86 -16.11
CA GLU A 323 -11.11 16.68 -15.97
C GLU A 323 -10.98 18.04 -16.68
N THR A 324 -9.80 18.66 -16.58
CA THR A 324 -9.52 19.94 -17.25
C THR A 324 -9.59 19.80 -18.75
N ILE A 325 -8.96 18.77 -19.32
CA ILE A 325 -8.99 18.51 -20.77
C ILE A 325 -10.42 18.19 -21.22
N VAL A 326 -11.12 17.31 -20.51
CA VAL A 326 -12.51 16.92 -20.84
C VAL A 326 -13.44 18.12 -20.82
N LYS A 327 -13.27 19.05 -19.87
CA LYS A 327 -14.08 20.27 -19.78
C LYS A 327 -13.74 21.30 -20.86
N GLN A 328 -12.47 21.44 -21.21
CA GLN A 328 -12.01 22.35 -22.28
C GLN A 328 -12.50 21.88 -23.65
N GLU A 329 -12.36 20.59 -23.93
CA GLU A 329 -12.65 19.98 -25.23
C GLU A 329 -14.08 19.44 -25.36
N GLN A 330 -14.87 19.50 -24.27
CA GLN A 330 -16.27 19.04 -24.18
C GLN A 330 -16.45 17.57 -24.60
N VAL A 331 -15.52 16.70 -24.18
CA VAL A 331 -15.50 15.27 -24.58
C VAL A 331 -16.64 14.51 -23.88
N PRO A 332 -17.62 13.96 -24.61
CA PRO A 332 -18.73 13.22 -24.00
C PRO A 332 -18.25 11.95 -23.30
N GLY A 333 -18.61 11.77 -22.04
CA GLY A 333 -18.25 10.57 -21.26
C GLY A 333 -16.74 10.46 -20.94
N GLY A 334 -15.95 11.49 -21.20
CA GLY A 334 -14.49 11.48 -21.00
C GLY A 334 -14.05 11.46 -19.54
N LEU A 335 -14.96 11.62 -18.57
CA LEU A 335 -14.65 11.58 -17.13
C LEU A 335 -14.63 10.17 -16.54
N VAL A 336 -15.21 9.20 -17.24
CA VAL A 336 -15.30 7.82 -16.72
C VAL A 336 -14.03 7.07 -17.06
N ASN A 337 -13.30 6.64 -16.03
CA ASN A 337 -12.09 5.84 -16.20
C ASN A 337 -12.45 4.38 -16.52
N PRO A 338 -12.00 3.82 -17.67
CA PRO A 338 -12.33 2.44 -18.06
C PRO A 338 -11.47 1.37 -17.37
N TYR A 339 -10.37 1.75 -16.72
CA TYR A 339 -9.36 0.83 -16.18
C TYR A 339 -9.50 0.54 -14.69
N THR A 340 -10.29 1.33 -13.96
CA THR A 340 -10.47 1.16 -12.52
C THR A 340 -11.81 1.72 -12.06
N THR A 341 -12.34 1.17 -10.97
CA THR A 341 -13.51 1.69 -10.26
C THR A 341 -13.12 2.69 -9.16
N LEU A 342 -11.83 2.84 -8.87
CA LEU A 342 -11.33 3.80 -7.88
C LEU A 342 -11.53 5.23 -8.38
N THR A 343 -11.90 6.13 -7.47
CA THR A 343 -12.07 7.55 -7.75
C THR A 343 -11.11 8.39 -6.91
N ALA A 344 -10.77 9.59 -7.39
CA ALA A 344 -9.96 10.55 -6.63
C ALA A 344 -10.57 10.84 -5.24
N ASP A 345 -11.90 10.92 -5.15
CA ASP A 345 -12.62 11.11 -3.88
C ASP A 345 -12.40 9.94 -2.91
N THR A 346 -12.44 8.71 -3.41
CA THR A 346 -12.22 7.51 -2.58
C THR A 346 -10.80 7.52 -1.99
N ILE A 347 -9.80 7.82 -2.82
CA ILE A 347 -8.40 7.92 -2.40
C ILE A 347 -8.22 9.09 -1.40
N SER A 348 -8.81 10.25 -1.68
CA SER A 348 -8.73 11.44 -0.82
C SER A 348 -9.35 11.21 0.55
N ARG A 349 -10.48 10.51 0.62
CA ARG A 349 -11.11 10.13 1.88
C ARG A 349 -10.22 9.20 2.69
N LYS A 350 -9.68 8.14 2.08
CA LYS A 350 -8.78 7.18 2.76
C LYS A 350 -7.49 7.85 3.23
N TRP A 351 -6.90 8.72 2.42
CA TRP A 351 -5.73 9.50 2.82
C TRP A 351 -6.00 10.39 4.03
N SER A 352 -7.16 11.06 4.04
CA SER A 352 -7.58 11.89 5.18
C SER A 352 -7.78 11.07 6.46
N GLU A 353 -8.31 9.85 6.35
CA GLU A 353 -8.46 8.92 7.47
C GLU A 353 -7.11 8.49 8.04
N VAL A 354 -6.16 8.05 7.20
CA VAL A 354 -4.79 7.71 7.62
C VAL A 354 -4.14 8.89 8.35
N ARG A 355 -4.22 10.10 7.78
CA ARG A 355 -3.67 11.31 8.42
C ARG A 355 -4.30 11.64 9.76
N ALA A 356 -5.59 11.35 9.94
CA ALA A 356 -6.29 11.55 11.21
C ALA A 356 -5.92 10.50 12.27
N LEU A 357 -5.57 9.28 11.85
CA LEU A 357 -5.19 8.17 12.72
C LEU A 357 -3.76 8.29 13.26
N VAL A 358 -2.84 8.87 12.49
CA VAL A 358 -1.44 9.09 12.92
C VAL A 358 -1.32 9.75 14.31
N PRO A 359 -1.91 10.95 14.56
CA PRO A 359 -1.81 11.57 15.88
C PRO A 359 -2.55 10.80 16.98
N GLN A 360 -3.58 10.02 16.64
CA GLN A 360 -4.26 9.14 17.59
C GLN A 360 -3.35 7.98 18.02
N ARG A 361 -2.59 7.42 17.07
CA ARG A 361 -1.60 6.38 17.34
C ARG A 361 -0.46 6.91 18.19
N ASP A 362 0.06 8.11 17.89
CA ASP A 362 1.06 8.80 18.72
C ASP A 362 0.57 8.93 20.18
N GLN A 363 -0.67 9.39 20.38
CA GLN A 363 -1.22 9.54 21.73
C GLN A 363 -1.36 8.20 22.46
N THR A 364 -1.77 7.15 21.75
CA THR A 364 -1.93 5.80 22.30
C THR A 364 -0.59 5.22 22.75
N LEU A 365 0.43 5.36 21.91
CA LEU A 365 1.80 4.93 22.23
C LEU A 365 2.41 5.76 23.38
N ALA A 366 2.18 7.07 23.42
CA ALA A 366 2.66 7.93 24.49
C ALA A 366 2.02 7.59 25.86
N ASN A 367 0.72 7.27 25.88
CA ASN A 367 0.02 6.84 27.09
C ASN A 367 0.59 5.51 27.61
N GLU A 368 0.80 4.53 26.73
CA GLU A 368 1.39 3.24 27.14
C GLU A 368 2.85 3.40 27.57
N LEU A 369 3.64 4.24 26.91
CA LEU A 369 5.00 4.56 27.35
C LEU A 369 5.02 5.12 28.77
N ARG A 370 4.13 6.06 29.08
CA ARG A 370 4.01 6.63 30.43
C ARG A 370 3.65 5.56 31.47
N LYS A 371 2.75 4.64 31.11
CA LYS A 371 2.39 3.51 31.96
C LYS A 371 3.58 2.58 32.21
N GLN A 372 4.34 2.22 31.17
CA GLN A 372 5.53 1.38 31.32
C GLN A 372 6.65 2.08 32.10
N GLN A 373 6.82 3.40 31.95
CA GLN A 373 7.74 4.19 32.76
C GLN A 373 7.35 4.17 34.25
N ASN A 374 6.06 4.30 34.55
CA ASN A 374 5.55 4.19 35.92
C ASN A 374 5.77 2.79 36.49
N ASN A 375 5.51 1.74 35.69
CA ASN A 375 5.74 0.36 36.09
C ASN A 375 7.22 0.11 36.42
N GLU A 376 8.13 0.64 35.60
CA GLU A 376 9.57 0.53 35.81
C GLU A 376 10.04 1.28 37.06
N MET A 377 9.46 2.45 37.33
CA MET A 377 9.70 3.21 38.56
C MET A 377 9.26 2.43 39.80
N LEU A 378 8.07 1.82 39.78
CA LEU A 378 7.56 0.98 40.87
C LEU A 378 8.45 -0.25 41.12
N ARG A 379 8.90 -0.94 40.06
CA ARG A 379 9.85 -2.07 40.17
C ARG A 379 11.12 -1.63 40.89
N ARG A 380 11.70 -0.50 40.51
CA ARG A 380 12.93 0.02 41.13
C ARG A 380 12.73 0.44 42.59
N GLN A 381 11.65 1.15 42.89
CA GLN A 381 11.32 1.57 44.26
C GLN A 381 11.13 0.37 45.18
N PHE A 382 10.34 -0.63 44.74
CA PHE A 382 10.16 -1.85 45.50
C PHE A 382 11.49 -2.55 45.75
N ALA A 383 12.32 -2.71 44.71
CA ALA A 383 13.60 -3.40 44.83
C ALA A 383 14.60 -2.66 45.73
N GLU A 384 14.70 -1.34 45.62
CA GLU A 384 15.56 -0.51 46.48
C GLU A 384 15.22 -0.72 47.96
N LYS A 385 13.93 -0.63 48.29
CA LYS A 385 13.44 -0.82 49.67
C LYS A 385 13.60 -2.27 50.11
N ALA A 386 13.19 -3.24 49.29
CA ALA A 386 13.31 -4.67 49.59
C ALA A 386 14.78 -5.09 49.82
N ASN A 387 15.71 -4.62 49.00
CA ASN A 387 17.14 -4.90 49.13
C ASN A 387 17.78 -4.22 50.37
N ALA A 388 17.13 -3.22 50.96
CA ALA A 388 17.54 -2.67 52.25
C ALA A 388 16.92 -3.45 53.43
N VAL A 389 15.64 -3.80 53.32
CA VAL A 389 14.88 -4.50 54.36
C VAL A 389 15.33 -5.95 54.54
N GLY A 390 15.47 -6.72 53.46
CA GLY A 390 15.80 -8.15 53.53
C GLY A 390 17.08 -8.44 54.32
N PRO A 391 18.23 -7.87 53.94
CA PRO A 391 19.48 -8.04 54.69
C PRO A 391 19.46 -7.42 56.09
N TRP A 392 18.56 -6.48 56.36
CA TRP A 392 18.36 -5.98 57.72
C TRP A 392 17.67 -7.04 58.58
N ILE A 393 16.59 -7.65 58.09
CA ILE A 393 15.86 -8.72 58.79
C ILE A 393 16.79 -9.90 59.08
N GLU A 394 17.55 -10.35 58.08
CA GLU A 394 18.52 -11.46 58.22
C GLU A 394 19.54 -11.17 59.33
N ARG A 395 20.15 -9.98 59.33
CA ARG A 395 21.12 -9.58 60.36
C ARG A 395 20.52 -9.51 61.77
N GLN A 396 19.29 -8.99 61.91
CA GLN A 396 18.61 -8.96 63.20
C GLN A 396 18.26 -10.38 63.68
N MET A 397 17.81 -11.25 62.76
CA MET A 397 17.48 -12.63 63.07
C MET A 397 18.70 -13.41 63.57
N ASP A 398 19.85 -13.26 62.89
CA ASP A 398 21.11 -13.89 63.29
C ASP A 398 21.56 -13.41 64.67
N ALA A 399 21.45 -12.11 64.94
CA ALA A 399 21.82 -11.52 66.22
C ALA A 399 20.92 -12.01 67.38
N VAL A 400 19.60 -12.06 67.16
CA VAL A 400 18.62 -12.56 68.13
C VAL A 400 18.83 -14.05 68.41
N THR A 401 19.13 -14.82 67.37
CA THR A 401 19.44 -16.26 67.49
C THR A 401 20.73 -16.49 68.28
N ALA A 402 21.77 -15.68 68.04
CA ALA A 402 23.02 -15.75 68.79
C ALA A 402 22.86 -15.46 70.28
N ILE A 403 21.95 -14.54 70.67
CA ILE A 403 21.62 -14.29 72.07
C ILE A 403 20.88 -15.49 72.69
N GLY A 404 19.89 -16.04 71.99
CA GLY A 404 19.15 -17.22 72.45
C GLY A 404 20.03 -18.45 72.68
N MET A 405 21.18 -18.56 72.01
CA MET A 405 22.16 -19.63 72.24
C MET A 405 23.00 -19.47 73.51
N GLY A 406 22.85 -18.36 74.25
CA GLY A 406 23.48 -18.17 75.57
C GLY A 406 25.00 -18.00 75.57
N ILE A 407 25.58 -17.57 74.44
CA ILE A 407 27.03 -17.59 74.20
C ILE A 407 27.79 -16.46 74.95
N SER A 408 27.12 -15.40 75.43
CA SER A 408 27.76 -14.37 76.27
C SER A 408 26.79 -13.48 77.05
N GLY A 409 27.21 -13.07 78.27
CA GLY A 409 26.56 -12.03 79.09
C GLY A 409 25.66 -12.55 80.21
N SER A 410 25.31 -11.68 81.15
CA SER A 410 24.32 -11.99 82.20
C SER A 410 22.92 -12.19 81.61
N LEU A 411 22.01 -12.85 82.33
CA LEU A 411 20.60 -12.97 81.88
C LEU A 411 19.96 -11.58 81.73
N GLU A 412 20.33 -10.64 82.60
CA GLU A 412 19.90 -9.24 82.54
C GLU A 412 20.45 -8.52 81.30
N GLU A 413 21.72 -8.74 80.95
CA GLU A 413 22.32 -8.19 79.72
C GLU A 413 21.71 -8.79 78.46
N GLN A 414 21.39 -10.09 78.46
CA GLN A 414 20.69 -10.76 77.37
C GLN A 414 19.28 -10.19 77.20
N LEU A 415 18.53 -10.05 78.30
CA LEU A 415 17.19 -9.45 78.28
C LEU A 415 17.22 -8.00 77.81
N HIS A 416 18.19 -7.21 78.29
CA HIS A 416 18.36 -5.82 77.87
C HIS A 416 18.61 -5.73 76.36
N ARG A 417 19.56 -6.51 75.83
CA ARG A 417 19.84 -6.55 74.38
C ARG A 417 18.63 -7.00 73.56
N LEU A 418 17.88 -8.00 74.02
CA LEU A 418 16.66 -8.44 73.33
C LEU A 418 15.59 -7.33 73.32
N LYS A 419 15.44 -6.57 74.40
CA LYS A 419 14.54 -5.39 74.45
C LYS A 419 15.03 -4.24 73.56
N GLU A 420 16.34 -4.05 73.40
CA GLU A 420 16.89 -3.11 72.41
C GLU A 420 16.55 -3.55 70.97
N TYR A 421 16.67 -4.85 70.66
CA TYR A 421 16.27 -5.39 69.35
C TYR A 421 14.77 -5.27 69.11
N GLU A 422 13.94 -5.52 70.12
CA GLU A 422 12.49 -5.30 70.07
C GLU A 422 12.15 -3.84 69.73
N GLN A 423 12.80 -2.88 70.40
CA GLN A 423 12.64 -1.46 70.10
C GLN A 423 13.12 -1.10 68.71
N ALA A 424 14.25 -1.66 68.26
CA ALA A 424 14.77 -1.44 66.91
C ALA A 424 13.81 -1.96 65.83
N VAL A 425 13.19 -3.12 66.04
CA VAL A 425 12.14 -3.67 65.15
C VAL A 425 10.92 -2.77 65.14
N TYR A 426 10.46 -2.29 66.31
CA TYR A 426 9.35 -1.35 66.37
C TYR A 426 9.65 -0.04 65.63
N ALA A 427 10.87 0.49 65.77
CA ALA A 427 11.31 1.70 65.08
C ALA A 427 11.46 1.49 63.56
N TYR A 428 11.76 0.28 63.11
CA TYR A 428 11.92 -0.05 61.69
C TYR A 428 10.61 -0.42 60.99
N LYS A 429 9.54 -0.69 61.75
CA LYS A 429 8.19 -1.02 61.24
C LYS A 429 7.67 -0.08 60.13
N PRO A 430 7.85 1.25 60.19
CA PRO A 430 7.40 2.15 59.13
C PRO A 430 8.02 1.83 57.75
N SER A 431 9.25 1.29 57.71
CA SER A 431 9.91 0.88 56.46
C SER A 431 9.22 -0.33 55.81
N ILE A 432 8.69 -1.25 56.62
CA ILE A 432 7.89 -2.39 56.14
C ILE A 432 6.54 -1.91 55.62
N GLU A 433 5.88 -1.00 56.35
CA GLU A 433 4.60 -0.43 55.92
C GLU A 433 4.73 0.40 54.62
N GLU A 434 5.84 1.10 54.42
CA GLU A 434 6.15 1.78 53.17
C GLU A 434 6.31 0.77 52.01
N LEU A 435 7.07 -0.32 52.24
CA LEU A 435 7.26 -1.37 51.25
C LEU A 435 5.95 -2.07 50.87
N GLU A 436 5.07 -2.30 51.84
CA GLU A 436 3.73 -2.86 51.63
C GLU A 436 2.86 -1.96 50.74
N LYS A 437 2.89 -0.64 50.97
CA LYS A 437 2.19 0.33 50.10
C LYS A 437 2.73 0.32 48.67
N ILE A 438 4.04 0.23 48.51
CA ILE A 438 4.67 0.13 47.17
C ILE A 438 4.25 -1.19 46.51
N HIS A 439 4.23 -2.30 47.26
CA HIS A 439 3.80 -3.60 46.75
C HIS A 439 2.34 -3.59 46.29
N GLN A 440 1.45 -2.94 47.04
CA GLN A 440 0.07 -2.75 46.63
C GLN A 440 -0.02 -2.01 45.28
N ALA A 441 0.73 -0.92 45.11
CA ALA A 441 0.77 -0.19 43.84
C ALA A 441 1.34 -1.03 42.68
N VAL A 442 2.31 -1.89 42.94
CA VAL A 442 2.87 -2.86 41.98
C VAL A 442 1.80 -3.85 41.53
N GLN A 443 1.01 -4.40 42.46
CA GLN A 443 -0.08 -5.33 42.16
C GLN A 443 -1.25 -4.66 41.42
N GLU A 444 -1.67 -3.47 41.84
CA GLU A 444 -2.71 -2.68 41.18
C GLU A 444 -2.30 -2.29 39.74
N SER A 445 -0.99 -2.14 39.50
CA SER A 445 -0.41 -1.92 38.16
C SER A 445 -0.20 -3.21 37.36
N MET A 446 -0.64 -4.37 37.88
CA MET A 446 -0.51 -5.71 37.27
C MET A 446 0.94 -6.10 36.95
N ILE A 447 1.88 -5.76 37.83
CA ILE A 447 3.30 -6.10 37.70
C ILE A 447 3.59 -7.33 38.57
N PHE A 448 3.99 -8.43 37.95
CA PHE A 448 4.25 -9.70 38.66
C PHE A 448 5.73 -10.05 38.79
N GLU A 449 6.59 -9.38 38.02
CA GLU A 449 8.01 -9.67 37.97
C GLU A 449 8.84 -8.43 38.27
N ASN A 450 9.91 -8.63 39.06
CA ASN A 450 10.87 -7.60 39.39
C ASN A 450 12.30 -8.12 39.23
N ARG A 451 12.97 -7.67 38.17
CA ARG A 451 14.36 -8.05 37.85
C ARG A 451 15.43 -7.40 38.76
N TYR A 452 15.04 -6.47 39.63
CA TYR A 452 15.98 -5.68 40.45
C TYR A 452 16.17 -6.22 41.86
N THR A 453 15.41 -7.24 42.26
CA THR A 453 15.53 -7.87 43.57
C THR A 453 15.12 -9.34 43.48
N HIS A 454 15.71 -10.17 44.34
CA HIS A 454 15.28 -11.56 44.54
C HIS A 454 14.28 -11.68 45.71
N TYR A 455 14.12 -10.62 46.50
CA TYR A 455 13.15 -10.60 47.59
C TYR A 455 11.74 -10.35 47.03
N THR A 456 10.81 -11.19 47.43
CA THR A 456 9.38 -10.96 47.22
C THR A 456 8.77 -10.40 48.50
N MET A 457 7.63 -9.70 48.39
CA MET A 457 6.95 -9.19 49.59
C MET A 457 6.63 -10.33 50.56
N GLU A 458 6.28 -11.50 50.04
CA GLU A 458 6.02 -12.69 50.85
C GLU A 458 7.24 -13.15 51.65
N THR A 459 8.41 -13.23 51.02
CA THR A 459 9.65 -13.61 51.73
C THR A 459 10.00 -12.63 52.86
N LEU A 460 9.72 -11.34 52.65
CA LEU A 460 9.99 -10.30 53.64
C LEU A 460 8.96 -10.31 54.78
N ARG A 461 7.68 -10.55 54.49
CA ARG A 461 6.64 -10.71 55.53
C ARG A 461 6.96 -11.87 56.45
N VAL A 462 7.23 -13.03 55.88
CA VAL A 462 7.59 -14.24 56.65
C VAL A 462 8.85 -13.98 57.48
N GLY A 463 9.90 -13.40 56.89
CA GLY A 463 11.12 -13.07 57.63
C GLY A 463 10.86 -12.09 58.79
N TRP A 464 10.03 -11.08 58.58
CA TRP A 464 9.66 -10.09 59.61
C TRP A 464 8.84 -10.70 60.75
N GLU A 465 7.84 -11.51 60.44
CA GLU A 465 7.00 -12.20 61.42
C GLU A 465 7.79 -13.22 62.23
N GLN A 466 8.69 -13.96 61.57
CA GLN A 466 9.62 -14.86 62.25
C GLN A 466 10.55 -14.10 63.20
N LEU A 467 11.04 -12.92 62.80
CA LEU A 467 11.92 -12.10 63.63
C LEU A 467 11.19 -11.64 64.90
N LEU A 468 9.98 -11.10 64.75
CA LEU A 468 9.12 -10.70 65.88
C LEU A 468 8.86 -11.88 66.83
N THR A 469 8.51 -13.03 66.27
CA THR A 469 8.24 -14.25 67.05
C THR A 469 9.49 -14.73 67.78
N SER A 470 10.65 -14.70 67.12
CA SER A 470 11.94 -15.09 67.70
C SER A 470 12.35 -14.18 68.85
N ILE A 471 12.21 -12.86 68.69
CA ILE A 471 12.46 -11.88 69.75
C ILE A 471 11.55 -12.14 70.95
N ASN A 472 10.24 -12.21 70.74
CA ASN A 472 9.27 -12.43 71.82
C ASN A 472 9.49 -13.77 72.54
N ARG A 473 9.80 -14.83 71.79
CA ARG A 473 10.11 -16.14 72.37
C ARG A 473 11.37 -16.08 73.23
N ASN A 474 12.46 -15.51 72.71
CA ASN A 474 13.72 -15.42 73.45
C ASN A 474 13.60 -14.49 74.67
N ILE A 475 12.83 -13.40 74.59
CA ILE A 475 12.52 -12.54 75.75
C ILE A 475 11.82 -13.37 76.83
N ASN A 476 10.73 -14.06 76.48
CA ASN A 476 9.98 -14.90 77.43
C ASN A 476 10.86 -16.02 78.02
N GLU A 477 11.70 -16.65 77.20
CA GLU A 477 12.63 -17.68 77.66
C GLU A 477 13.67 -17.15 78.65
N VAL A 478 14.20 -15.94 78.43
CA VAL A 478 15.15 -15.31 79.36
C VAL A 478 14.44 -14.81 80.62
N GLU A 479 13.25 -14.21 80.51
CA GLU A 479 12.45 -13.77 81.66
C GLU A 479 12.05 -14.96 82.57
N ASN A 480 11.66 -16.09 81.98
CA ASN A 480 11.40 -17.32 82.74
C ASN A 480 12.67 -17.86 83.42
N GLN A 481 13.82 -17.80 82.75
CA GLN A 481 15.10 -18.21 83.37
C GLN A 481 15.48 -17.33 84.57
N ILE A 482 15.25 -16.02 84.48
CA ILE A 482 15.46 -15.09 85.60
C ILE A 482 14.52 -15.43 86.76
N LEU A 483 13.22 -15.64 86.49
CA LEU A 483 12.24 -16.01 87.51
C LEU A 483 12.63 -17.32 88.22
N THR A 484 13.03 -18.34 87.47
CA THR A 484 13.45 -19.63 88.02
C THR A 484 14.71 -19.49 88.86
N ARG A 485 15.71 -18.72 88.39
CA ARG A 485 16.91 -18.40 89.17
C ARG A 485 16.57 -17.77 90.51
N ASP A 486 15.76 -16.72 90.48
CA ASP A 486 15.47 -15.87 91.63
C ASP A 486 14.56 -16.57 92.65
N SER A 487 13.57 -17.35 92.18
CA SER A 487 12.67 -18.13 93.05
C SER A 487 13.36 -19.29 93.77
N LYS A 488 14.42 -19.85 93.17
CA LYS A 488 15.20 -20.96 93.75
C LYS A 488 16.44 -20.49 94.51
N GLY A 489 16.75 -19.20 94.49
CA GLY A 489 17.88 -18.62 95.23
C GLY A 489 19.27 -19.09 94.75
N ILE A 490 19.39 -19.47 93.48
CA ILE A 490 20.64 -19.97 92.87
C ILE A 490 21.38 -18.88 92.09
N THR A 491 22.70 -19.01 91.95
CA THR A 491 23.49 -18.06 91.14
C THR A 491 23.31 -18.30 89.64
N GLN A 492 23.63 -17.30 88.81
CA GLN A 492 23.57 -17.47 87.35
C GLN A 492 24.52 -18.55 86.85
N GLU A 493 25.71 -18.67 87.45
CA GLU A 493 26.69 -19.71 87.12
C GLU A 493 26.14 -21.11 87.43
N GLN A 494 25.50 -21.28 88.59
CA GLN A 494 24.86 -22.55 88.96
C GLN A 494 23.71 -22.91 88.01
N LEU A 495 22.83 -21.95 87.68
CA LEU A 495 21.76 -22.20 86.72
C LEU A 495 22.32 -22.56 85.34
N THR A 496 23.37 -21.89 84.90
CA THR A 496 24.03 -22.14 83.61
C THR A 496 24.71 -23.51 83.59
N GLU A 497 25.34 -23.91 84.70
CA GLU A 497 25.95 -25.23 84.88
C GLU A 497 24.89 -26.34 84.86
N PHE A 498 23.80 -26.20 85.63
CA PHE A 498 22.71 -27.17 85.65
C PHE A 498 22.05 -27.29 84.27
N ARG A 499 21.85 -26.16 83.58
CA ARG A 499 21.24 -26.14 82.25
C ARG A 499 22.17 -26.68 81.16
N SER A 500 23.47 -26.37 81.24
CA SER A 500 24.49 -26.93 80.34
C SER A 500 24.59 -28.45 80.53
N SER A 501 24.62 -28.92 81.77
CA SER A 501 24.63 -30.35 82.08
C SER A 501 23.35 -31.02 81.61
N PHE A 502 22.17 -30.46 81.89
CA PHE A 502 20.91 -31.02 81.40
C PHE A 502 20.85 -31.08 79.87
N ASN A 503 21.23 -30.00 79.17
CA ASN A 503 21.25 -29.94 77.70
C ASN A 503 22.31 -30.86 77.07
N HIS A 504 23.42 -31.16 77.77
CA HIS A 504 24.42 -32.12 77.30
C HIS A 504 23.84 -33.53 77.18
N PHE A 505 22.97 -33.90 78.13
CA PHE A 505 22.32 -35.21 78.15
C PHE A 505 21.00 -35.24 77.38
N ASP A 506 20.31 -34.11 77.21
CA ASP A 506 19.17 -33.97 76.31
C ASP A 506 19.62 -33.82 74.84
N LYS A 507 20.26 -34.87 74.32
CA LYS A 507 20.83 -34.90 72.95
C LYS A 507 19.79 -34.60 71.87
N ASN A 508 18.53 -34.91 72.15
CA ASN A 508 17.40 -34.74 71.24
C ASN A 508 16.68 -33.39 71.42
N ARG A 509 17.14 -32.54 72.36
CA ARG A 509 16.55 -31.22 72.68
C ARG A 509 15.04 -31.28 72.91
N THR A 510 14.58 -32.32 73.59
CA THR A 510 13.16 -32.52 73.88
C THR A 510 12.67 -31.71 75.08
N GLY A 511 13.58 -31.08 75.82
CA GLY A 511 13.32 -30.39 77.08
C GLY A 511 13.07 -31.35 78.24
N ARG A 512 13.37 -32.64 78.07
CA ARG A 512 13.12 -33.72 79.03
C ARG A 512 14.22 -34.76 78.94
N LEU A 513 14.58 -35.37 80.07
CA LEU A 513 15.55 -36.47 80.13
C LEU A 513 14.83 -37.79 80.36
N ALA A 514 15.15 -38.81 79.56
CA ALA A 514 14.78 -40.18 79.89
C ALA A 514 15.51 -40.64 81.17
N PRO A 515 15.00 -41.65 81.89
CA PRO A 515 15.59 -42.10 83.15
C PRO A 515 17.09 -42.40 83.08
N GLU A 516 17.57 -43.04 82.01
CA GLU A 516 19.00 -43.33 81.83
C GLU A 516 19.85 -42.08 81.55
N GLU A 517 19.28 -41.11 80.84
CA GLU A 517 19.93 -39.81 80.56
C GLU A 517 19.98 -38.96 81.82
N TYR A 518 18.91 -38.98 82.62
CA TYR A 518 18.82 -38.32 83.92
C TYR A 518 19.83 -38.90 84.91
N LYS A 519 19.94 -40.24 84.99
CA LYS A 519 20.95 -40.93 85.80
C LYS A 519 22.36 -40.50 85.42
N SER A 520 22.63 -40.41 84.12
CA SER A 520 23.93 -39.99 83.59
C SER A 520 24.23 -38.50 83.88
N CYS A 521 23.21 -37.64 83.81
CA CYS A 521 23.29 -36.23 84.13
C CYS A 521 23.63 -36.00 85.61
N LEU A 522 22.93 -36.69 86.52
CA LEU A 522 23.22 -36.64 87.96
C LEU A 522 24.65 -37.08 88.28
N VAL A 523 25.11 -38.19 87.69
CA VAL A 523 26.50 -38.67 87.86
C VAL A 523 27.52 -37.64 87.35
N SER A 524 27.24 -36.97 86.23
CA SER A 524 28.10 -35.93 85.66
C SER A 524 28.20 -34.69 86.54
N LEU A 525 27.17 -34.39 87.33
CA LEU A 525 27.15 -33.29 88.30
C LEU A 525 27.73 -33.69 89.67
N GLY A 526 28.30 -34.89 89.78
CA GLY A 526 28.97 -35.38 90.99
C GLY A 526 28.08 -36.20 91.93
N TYR A 527 26.83 -36.47 91.54
CA TYR A 527 25.88 -37.22 92.36
C TYR A 527 26.17 -38.73 92.29
N SER A 528 26.51 -39.35 93.42
CA SER A 528 27.08 -40.70 93.46
C SER A 528 26.02 -41.79 93.54
N ILE A 529 25.58 -42.30 92.39
CA ILE A 529 24.66 -43.44 92.31
C ILE A 529 25.47 -44.75 92.19
N GLY A 530 25.34 -45.64 93.18
CA GLY A 530 26.00 -46.95 93.19
C GLY A 530 25.59 -47.84 92.00
N LYS A 531 26.50 -48.70 91.51
CA LYS A 531 26.20 -49.68 90.43
C LYS A 531 25.59 -50.98 90.94
N ASP A 532 25.28 -51.04 92.22
CA ASP A 532 24.70 -52.19 92.92
C ASP A 532 23.17 -52.06 93.02
N LYS A 533 22.50 -53.14 93.46
CA LYS A 533 21.03 -53.15 93.62
C LYS A 533 20.53 -52.02 94.52
N GLN A 534 21.37 -51.55 95.45
CA GLN A 534 21.04 -50.44 96.34
C GLN A 534 21.02 -49.10 95.59
N GLY A 535 22.03 -48.81 94.76
CA GLY A 535 22.04 -47.59 93.94
C GLY A 535 20.91 -47.52 92.90
N ASP A 536 20.45 -48.67 92.37
CA ASP A 536 19.26 -48.70 91.51
C ASP A 536 17.97 -48.41 92.29
N MET A 537 17.85 -48.89 93.53
CA MET A 537 16.72 -48.56 94.41
C MET A 537 16.73 -47.08 94.83
N ASP A 538 17.91 -46.50 95.07
CA ASP A 538 18.08 -45.10 95.41
C ASP A 538 17.71 -44.21 94.21
N PHE A 539 18.14 -44.57 93.01
CA PHE A 539 17.76 -43.87 91.79
C PHE A 539 16.25 -43.96 91.50
N GLN A 540 15.64 -45.11 91.75
CA GLN A 540 14.20 -45.29 91.58
C GLN A 540 13.38 -44.45 92.58
N ARG A 541 13.91 -44.24 93.79
CA ARG A 541 13.34 -43.30 94.77
C ARG A 541 13.47 -41.84 94.31
N ILE A 542 14.65 -41.46 93.80
CA ILE A 542 14.86 -40.11 93.25
C ILE A 542 13.89 -39.87 92.08
N LEU A 543 13.75 -40.82 91.16
CA LEU A 543 12.80 -40.76 90.05
C LEU A 543 11.36 -40.57 90.52
N ALA A 544 10.93 -41.24 91.58
CA ALA A 544 9.59 -41.06 92.13
C ALA A 544 9.33 -39.64 92.66
N VAL A 545 10.39 -38.94 93.10
CA VAL A 545 10.30 -37.54 93.56
C VAL A 545 10.25 -36.56 92.38
N VAL A 546 11.03 -36.80 91.33
CA VAL A 546 11.12 -35.90 90.17
C VAL A 546 10.12 -36.20 89.05
N ASP A 547 9.52 -37.39 89.04
CA ASP A 547 8.48 -37.82 88.11
C ASP A 547 7.28 -38.43 88.86
N PRO A 548 6.59 -37.66 89.73
CA PRO A 548 5.51 -38.19 90.58
C PRO A 548 4.27 -38.63 89.79
N ASN A 549 4.12 -38.17 88.55
CA ASN A 549 3.06 -38.58 87.63
C ASN A 549 3.46 -39.78 86.75
N ASN A 550 4.67 -40.33 86.95
CA ASN A 550 5.23 -41.47 86.22
C ASN A 550 5.14 -41.28 84.69
N SER A 551 5.42 -40.05 84.24
CA SER A 551 5.39 -39.67 82.84
C SER A 551 6.50 -40.33 82.02
N GLY A 552 7.49 -40.93 82.70
CA GLY A 552 8.63 -41.61 82.11
C GLY A 552 9.74 -40.66 81.68
N TYR A 553 9.64 -39.37 82.00
CA TYR A 553 10.60 -38.35 81.61
C TYR A 553 10.73 -37.27 82.69
N VAL A 554 11.97 -36.85 82.98
CA VAL A 554 12.25 -35.78 83.93
C VAL A 554 12.34 -34.44 83.20
N GLN A 555 11.49 -33.49 83.57
CA GLN A 555 11.52 -32.13 83.04
C GLN A 555 12.60 -31.30 83.75
N PHE A 556 13.11 -30.26 83.08
CA PHE A 556 14.17 -29.41 83.64
C PHE A 556 13.78 -28.80 85.00
N ASP A 557 12.53 -28.36 85.17
CA ASP A 557 12.06 -27.78 86.43
C ASP A 557 12.08 -28.79 87.57
N ALA A 558 11.67 -30.05 87.32
CA ALA A 558 11.71 -31.11 88.33
C ALA A 558 13.14 -31.54 88.69
N PHE A 559 14.03 -31.57 87.70
CA PHE A 559 15.47 -31.77 87.92
C PHE A 559 16.07 -30.65 88.77
N LEU A 560 15.76 -29.39 88.43
CA LEU A 560 16.28 -28.23 89.16
C LEU A 560 15.75 -28.19 90.59
N ASP A 561 14.48 -28.51 90.81
CA ASP A 561 13.86 -28.62 92.14
C ASP A 561 14.56 -29.68 93.00
N PHE A 562 14.93 -30.81 92.41
CA PHE A 562 15.70 -31.83 93.10
C PHE A 562 17.11 -31.34 93.46
N MET A 563 17.85 -30.78 92.50
CA MET A 563 19.22 -30.30 92.72
C MET A 563 19.30 -29.18 93.78
N THR A 564 18.28 -28.31 93.82
CA THR A 564 18.20 -27.20 94.77
C THR A 564 17.70 -27.61 96.16
N ARG A 565 16.92 -28.69 96.26
CA ARG A 565 16.39 -29.22 97.53
C ARG A 565 17.39 -30.13 98.24
N GLU A 566 18.18 -30.89 97.51
CA GLU A 566 19.26 -31.74 98.07
C GLU A 566 20.44 -30.94 98.61
N SER A 567 20.61 -29.69 98.15
CA SER A 567 21.66 -28.79 98.66
C SER A 567 21.28 -28.09 99.98
N THR A 568 20.08 -28.33 100.52
CA THR A 568 19.60 -27.78 101.80
C THR A 568 19.44 -28.89 102.86
N ASP A 569 20.36 -28.99 103.82
CA ASP A 569 20.36 -29.98 104.93
C ASP A 569 19.12 -29.86 105.86
N THR A 570 18.50 -30.97 106.27
CA THR A 570 17.40 -31.01 107.27
C THR A 570 17.63 -32.06 108.39
N ASP A 571 17.59 -31.62 109.66
CA ASP A 571 17.74 -32.43 110.90
C ASP A 571 16.51 -33.32 111.24
N THR A 572 16.71 -34.41 112.00
CA THR A 572 15.68 -35.45 112.30
C THR A 572 15.06 -35.37 113.71
N ALA A 573 13.91 -36.04 113.91
CA ALA A 573 13.16 -36.09 115.17
C ALA A 573 13.99 -36.58 116.38
N GLU A 574 14.87 -37.56 116.18
CA GLU A 574 15.72 -38.11 117.24
C GLU A 574 16.72 -37.07 117.76
N GLN A 575 17.28 -36.25 116.88
CA GLN A 575 18.23 -35.19 117.27
C GLN A 575 17.55 -34.09 118.10
N VAL A 576 16.28 -33.79 117.81
CA VAL A 576 15.48 -32.84 118.59
C VAL A 576 15.08 -33.43 119.95
N ILE A 577 14.74 -34.73 120.02
CA ILE A 577 14.49 -35.42 121.28
C ILE A 577 15.74 -35.41 122.17
N ASP A 578 16.92 -35.69 121.61
CA ASP A 578 18.18 -35.66 122.36
C ASP A 578 18.50 -34.24 122.84
N SER A 579 18.23 -33.22 122.03
CA SER A 579 18.38 -31.81 122.43
C SER A 579 17.47 -31.46 123.63
N PHE A 580 16.21 -31.88 123.61
CA PHE A 580 15.31 -31.69 124.75
C PHE A 580 15.69 -32.54 125.97
N ARG A 581 16.28 -33.73 125.79
CA ARG A 581 16.79 -34.55 126.89
C ARG A 581 17.93 -33.84 127.64
N ILE A 582 18.82 -33.17 126.90
CA ILE A 582 19.89 -32.35 127.47
C ILE A 582 19.29 -31.18 128.27
N LEU A 583 18.30 -30.47 127.69
CA LEU A 583 17.60 -29.36 128.35
C LEU A 583 16.88 -29.79 129.64
N ALA A 584 16.30 -30.99 129.65
CA ALA A 584 15.61 -31.59 130.79
C ALA A 584 16.54 -32.19 131.86
N SER A 585 17.87 -32.10 131.68
CA SER A 585 18.87 -32.74 132.55
C SER A 585 18.63 -34.25 132.71
N ASP A 586 18.45 -34.96 131.60
CA ASP A 586 18.19 -36.41 131.52
C ASP A 586 16.90 -36.90 132.20
N LYS A 587 16.01 -35.99 132.59
CA LYS A 587 14.67 -36.35 133.07
C LYS A 587 13.79 -36.72 131.88
N PRO A 588 12.86 -37.69 132.03
CA PRO A 588 11.92 -38.05 130.97
C PRO A 588 10.80 -37.02 130.76
N TYR A 589 10.89 -35.85 131.41
CA TYR A 589 9.95 -34.73 131.31
C TYR A 589 10.72 -33.41 131.45
N ILE A 590 10.13 -32.31 130.98
CA ILE A 590 10.68 -30.95 131.14
C ILE A 590 9.65 -30.03 131.82
N LEU A 591 10.12 -29.06 132.61
CA LEU A 591 9.24 -28.09 133.26
C LEU A 591 9.10 -26.78 132.44
N PRO A 592 7.96 -26.08 132.54
CA PRO A 592 7.76 -24.77 131.91
C PRO A 592 8.86 -23.76 132.24
N ASP A 593 9.35 -23.75 133.48
CA ASP A 593 10.41 -22.84 133.90
C ASP A 593 11.78 -23.23 133.32
N GLU A 594 12.02 -24.52 133.03
CA GLU A 594 13.23 -25.00 132.34
C GLU A 594 13.20 -24.55 130.86
N LEU A 595 12.03 -24.68 130.20
CA LEU A 595 11.85 -24.17 128.83
C LEU A 595 12.02 -22.64 128.75
N ARG A 596 11.44 -21.87 129.69
CA ARG A 596 11.57 -20.40 129.72
C ARG A 596 12.98 -19.92 130.05
N ARG A 597 13.80 -20.74 130.71
CA ARG A 597 15.19 -20.40 131.04
C ARG A 597 16.12 -20.65 129.87
N GLU A 598 15.92 -21.74 129.14
CA GLU A 598 16.87 -22.20 128.12
C GLU A 598 16.46 -21.83 126.68
N LEU A 599 15.19 -21.47 126.44
CA LEU A 599 14.69 -21.08 125.11
C LEU A 599 14.24 -19.62 125.06
N PRO A 600 14.27 -18.98 123.87
CA PRO A 600 13.66 -17.67 123.65
C PRO A 600 12.17 -17.64 124.07
N PRO A 601 11.65 -16.49 124.55
CA PRO A 601 10.33 -16.42 125.20
C PRO A 601 9.16 -16.92 124.34
N ASP A 602 9.20 -16.66 123.04
CA ASP A 602 8.20 -17.09 122.06
C ASP A 602 8.22 -18.61 121.85
N GLN A 603 9.40 -19.21 121.78
CA GLN A 603 9.59 -20.65 121.60
C GLN A 603 9.28 -21.43 122.87
N ALA A 604 9.66 -20.89 124.04
CA ALA A 604 9.34 -21.47 125.33
C ALA A 604 7.82 -21.56 125.54
N GLU A 605 7.09 -20.48 125.27
CA GLU A 605 5.64 -20.45 125.47
C GLU A 605 4.91 -21.34 124.44
N TYR A 606 5.42 -21.40 123.21
CA TYR A 606 4.92 -22.34 122.20
C TYR A 606 5.08 -23.80 122.65
N CYS A 607 6.27 -24.18 123.15
CA CYS A 607 6.52 -25.52 123.67
C CYS A 607 5.60 -25.83 124.86
N ILE A 608 5.42 -24.89 125.80
CA ILE A 608 4.53 -25.08 126.96
C ILE A 608 3.08 -25.29 126.54
N GLN A 609 2.61 -24.55 125.54
CA GLN A 609 1.22 -24.65 125.06
C GLN A 609 0.96 -25.94 124.28
N ARG A 610 1.97 -26.47 123.58
CA ARG A 610 1.81 -27.60 122.64
C ARG A 610 2.31 -28.93 123.18
N MET A 611 3.20 -28.94 124.18
CA MET A 611 3.66 -30.17 124.81
C MET A 611 2.56 -30.75 125.71
N PRO A 612 2.18 -32.03 125.55
CA PRO A 612 1.24 -32.67 126.44
C PRO A 612 1.83 -32.83 127.85
N PRO A 613 1.00 -32.86 128.92
CA PRO A 613 1.49 -33.07 130.27
C PRO A 613 2.02 -34.51 130.45
N TYR A 614 3.14 -34.66 131.14
CA TYR A 614 3.79 -35.94 131.38
C TYR A 614 3.01 -36.81 132.38
N LYS A 615 2.71 -38.06 132.01
CA LYS A 615 1.87 -39.00 132.80
C LYS A 615 2.64 -40.21 133.37
N GLY A 616 3.97 -40.19 133.33
CA GLY A 616 4.81 -41.30 133.81
C GLY A 616 4.99 -41.35 135.34
N PRO A 617 5.59 -42.44 135.87
CA PRO A 617 5.94 -42.54 137.29
C PRO A 617 6.93 -41.43 137.68
N ASN A 618 6.70 -40.76 138.82
CA ASN A 618 7.38 -39.53 139.29
C ASN A 618 6.94 -38.21 138.61
N ALA A 619 5.75 -38.17 138.00
CA ALA A 619 5.17 -36.92 137.51
C ALA A 619 5.00 -35.90 138.66
N ILE A 620 5.66 -34.75 138.52
CA ILE A 620 5.48 -33.58 139.38
C ILE A 620 4.48 -32.61 138.74
N PRO A 621 3.76 -31.79 139.53
CA PRO A 621 2.80 -30.82 139.00
C PRO A 621 3.46 -29.89 137.97
N GLY A 622 2.94 -29.88 136.75
CA GLY A 622 3.42 -29.03 135.65
C GLY A 622 4.47 -29.66 134.73
N ALA A 623 4.83 -30.94 134.88
CA ALA A 623 5.75 -31.62 133.97
C ALA A 623 5.17 -31.83 132.55
N LEU A 624 5.99 -31.58 131.52
CA LEU A 624 5.64 -31.67 130.09
C LEU A 624 6.43 -32.79 129.39
N ASP A 625 5.79 -33.46 128.43
CA ASP A 625 6.36 -34.57 127.66
C ASP A 625 6.91 -34.08 126.32
N TYR A 626 8.22 -33.84 126.29
CA TYR A 626 8.92 -33.40 125.09
C TYR A 626 9.14 -34.54 124.08
N MET A 627 9.08 -35.81 124.48
CA MET A 627 9.27 -36.94 123.56
C MET A 627 8.06 -37.06 122.64
N SER A 628 6.86 -37.06 123.21
CA SER A 628 5.61 -37.07 122.44
C SER A 628 5.49 -35.83 121.54
N PHE A 629 5.97 -34.67 121.99
CA PHE A 629 5.96 -33.43 121.20
C PHE A 629 6.92 -33.48 120.01
N SER A 630 8.17 -33.92 120.21
CA SER A 630 9.15 -34.02 119.12
C SER A 630 8.76 -35.10 118.10
N THR A 631 8.20 -36.23 118.53
CA THR A 631 7.66 -37.22 117.60
C THR A 631 6.44 -36.70 116.85
N ALA A 632 5.60 -35.84 117.44
CA ALA A 632 4.48 -35.21 116.73
C ALA A 632 4.92 -34.09 115.77
N LEU A 633 6.07 -33.44 116.01
CA LEU A 633 6.60 -32.38 115.14
C LEU A 633 7.12 -32.94 113.80
N TYR A 634 7.62 -34.18 113.82
CA TYR A 634 8.23 -34.87 112.68
C TYR A 634 7.47 -36.13 112.23
N GLY A 635 6.44 -36.53 112.97
CA GLY A 635 5.62 -37.70 112.69
C GLY A 635 4.53 -37.36 111.68
N GLU A 636 4.50 -38.14 110.59
CA GLU A 636 3.50 -38.12 109.53
C GLU A 636 2.08 -38.05 110.12
N SER A 637 1.49 -36.87 110.01
CA SER A 637 0.06 -36.70 110.23
C SER A 637 -0.63 -37.15 108.95
N ASP A 638 -1.26 -38.33 108.98
CA ASP A 638 -2.16 -38.80 107.94
C ASP A 638 -3.17 -37.70 107.58
N LEU A 639 -2.96 -37.08 106.41
CA LEU A 639 -3.89 -36.24 105.67
C LEU A 639 -3.67 -36.40 104.17
#